data_AF-A0A0F9HBJ5-F1
#
_entry.id   AF-A0A0F9HBJ5-F1
#
_cell.length_a   1.000
_cell.length_b   1.000
_cell.length_c   1.000
_cell.angle_alpha   90.00
_cell.angle_beta   90.00
_cell.angle_gamma   90.00
#
_symmetry.space_group_name_H-M   'P 1'
#
loop_
_entity.id
_entity.type
_entity.pdbx_description
1 polymer ?
#
loop_
_entity_poly.entity_id
_entity_poly.type
_entity_poly.pdbx_seq_one_letter_code
_entity_poly.pdbx_strand_id
1 'polypeptide(L)'
;LMVKFLKANPSKVYTAYEEATGTKIQKKNWSNTRKSILMYMLIVGLGFEVKDRTRLKALEYTGLTSIRYIADIMGGDFPALEYPGAVADIVAGVITDDERRLKTGLARLNPKNLAGIVRQVDYVASGDRDWLTLLLYLEGQDWEVKVLREKWASGFRDYEALTNAKDRTAYRERNPRVEARMFVTNRLSTLSTELARQEALRLIEENGIDTDLIKGYNKVFGEIAEKAISGLDRAQKSIGTIITPPGEVPRVAKIDYFDMGNYATEVNKVVQQIGRTKLEQDGDALTRFYLEAKDLWVGYDDLPDAASRRLYRQQFPELEASLYLFGKISTFENPKSATTLLKLMDKFDIPPEGVRAFTDNPEKYDELFTPLWKLRLDWDETLDLYDQAEDVDREKMLEDASFRMARKEIEVRELFSRLERTADETIVTQFGEYSEEVFKFSANSPEAKLYRIDHELGEWGQVKDTFNWESLEDENVPVLRIKAKWRDTQAEYDAIDSDDREARDAFMLANTDFRDDSQRREAYEWDRDQPTEIVEAHVAYGILADERGASSAEIMLFRADDQTGYNDMRVARGLDDEDGGLKAVETARVPIWRIDVAFRDKDAEYGAIQNDDLAVQAADRAAFLAKAKNEDYAIARRQREFYELDSGLVTVNVLGEGKPPTVFADFIKRYDVPAIAFESITTEIGDAAFAKKYGAGYLQGRIILGSSKDLIWAMAHETAHWAYERLEEDQEAFADGVKAFVELGRDKVGRRHALLWDKLWDMSGKGWTRPVIAEMYAEIYAGSAGEIGEVPPSLRDFYRVLFDPRARRLTDRELQEVLVKKIGAFGEVQDELDELRDNFVEWKLLGLKGFRGERYLSKHQVLYKLLLDPEIMDDPISAINFSIIPNEEYDNIS
;
A
#
# COMPACT_ATOMS: atom_id res chain seq x y z
N LEU A 1 26.45 -73.10 -51.86
CA LEU A 1 26.85 -71.68 -51.81
C LEU A 1 26.94 -71.04 -53.21
N MET A 2 27.76 -71.55 -54.14
CA MET A 2 27.86 -71.00 -55.53
C MET A 2 26.54 -70.93 -56.31
N VAL A 3 25.62 -71.89 -56.13
CA VAL A 3 24.33 -71.95 -56.86
C VAL A 3 23.35 -70.82 -56.47
N LYS A 4 23.45 -70.26 -55.25
CA LYS A 4 22.61 -69.12 -54.82
C LYS A 4 23.20 -67.76 -55.27
N PHE A 5 24.53 -67.66 -55.34
CA PHE A 5 25.23 -66.49 -55.88
C PHE A 5 25.00 -66.31 -57.39
N LEU A 6 24.80 -67.42 -58.13
CA LEU A 6 24.49 -67.42 -59.57
C LEU A 6 23.03 -67.03 -59.90
N LYS A 7 22.08 -67.07 -58.95
CA LYS A 7 20.65 -66.83 -59.23
C LYS A 7 20.21 -65.37 -59.28
N ALA A 8 21.10 -64.41 -58.99
CA ALA A 8 20.93 -62.97 -59.23
C ALA A 8 19.55 -62.36 -58.88
N ASN A 9 18.94 -62.77 -57.76
CA ASN A 9 17.72 -62.10 -57.29
C ASN A 9 18.08 -60.69 -56.77
N PRO A 10 17.35 -59.63 -57.16
CA PRO A 10 17.67 -58.26 -56.75
C PRO A 10 17.55 -58.10 -55.24
N SER A 11 18.49 -57.37 -54.64
CA SER A 11 18.48 -57.07 -53.20
C SER A 11 17.24 -56.25 -52.84
N LYS A 12 16.47 -56.71 -51.85
CA LYS A 12 15.29 -56.00 -51.33
C LYS A 12 15.62 -54.59 -50.82
N VAL A 13 16.87 -54.34 -50.40
CA VAL A 13 17.35 -53.02 -49.95
C VAL A 13 17.42 -52.03 -51.11
N TYR A 14 17.89 -52.48 -52.29
CA TYR A 14 17.85 -51.63 -53.48
C TYR A 14 16.43 -51.40 -53.95
N THR A 15 15.54 -52.40 -53.82
CA THR A 15 14.12 -52.23 -54.18
C THR A 15 13.42 -51.23 -53.25
N ALA A 16 13.69 -51.30 -51.94
CA ALA A 16 13.15 -50.38 -50.94
C ALA A 16 13.74 -48.96 -51.04
N TYR A 17 15.04 -48.82 -51.35
CA TYR A 17 15.66 -47.52 -51.62
C TYR A 17 15.12 -46.89 -52.91
N GLU A 18 14.93 -47.68 -53.97
CA GLU A 18 14.30 -47.23 -55.22
C GLU A 18 12.84 -46.82 -55.02
N GLU A 19 12.09 -47.50 -54.14
CA GLU A 19 10.73 -47.12 -53.73
C GLU A 19 10.71 -45.85 -52.85
N ALA A 20 11.62 -45.73 -51.89
CA ALA A 20 11.66 -44.61 -50.95
C ALA A 20 12.19 -43.31 -51.56
N THR A 21 13.11 -43.40 -52.54
CA THR A 21 13.79 -42.22 -53.11
C THR A 21 13.45 -41.97 -54.59
N GLY A 22 12.69 -42.87 -55.22
CA GLY A 22 12.35 -42.81 -56.64
C GLY A 22 13.54 -43.00 -57.61
N THR A 23 14.76 -43.17 -57.09
CA THR A 23 16.00 -43.14 -57.87
C THR A 23 16.48 -44.56 -58.17
N LYS A 24 16.42 -44.98 -59.45
CA LYS A 24 16.87 -46.31 -59.88
C LYS A 24 18.39 -46.48 -59.80
N ILE A 25 18.87 -47.47 -59.05
CA ILE A 25 20.30 -47.76 -58.89
C ILE A 25 20.75 -48.67 -60.03
N GLN A 26 21.84 -48.28 -60.71
CA GLN A 26 22.43 -49.13 -61.75
C GLN A 26 22.96 -50.44 -61.15
N LYS A 27 22.35 -51.56 -61.55
CA LYS A 27 22.76 -52.91 -61.15
C LYS A 27 24.17 -53.22 -61.67
N LYS A 28 25.20 -53.05 -60.83
CA LYS A 28 26.54 -53.58 -61.13
C LYS A 28 26.53 -55.10 -60.91
N ASN A 29 26.92 -55.86 -61.93
CA ASN A 29 27.02 -57.33 -61.86
C ASN A 29 28.32 -57.75 -61.14
N TRP A 30 28.31 -57.69 -59.81
CA TRP A 30 29.43 -58.11 -58.96
C TRP A 30 29.78 -59.61 -59.11
N SER A 31 28.86 -60.40 -59.68
CA SER A 31 29.04 -61.84 -59.90
C SER A 31 29.93 -62.22 -61.09
N ASN A 32 30.23 -61.29 -62.00
CA ASN A 32 30.92 -61.61 -63.27
C ASN A 32 32.40 -61.19 -63.29
N THR A 33 32.89 -60.45 -62.30
CA THR A 33 34.30 -60.02 -62.26
C THR A 33 35.12 -60.97 -61.38
N ARG A 34 36.13 -61.60 -62.00
CA ARG A 34 37.10 -62.53 -61.35
C ARG A 34 37.66 -61.99 -60.04
N LYS A 35 37.87 -60.68 -59.95
CA LYS A 35 38.35 -59.95 -58.77
C LYS A 35 37.40 -60.04 -57.57
N SER A 36 36.08 -60.02 -57.80
CA SER A 36 35.06 -60.10 -56.74
C SER A 36 34.93 -61.50 -56.18
N ILE A 37 35.06 -62.52 -57.05
CA ILE A 37 35.03 -63.93 -56.65
C ILE A 37 36.27 -64.27 -55.81
N LEU A 38 37.45 -63.79 -56.22
CA LEU A 38 38.70 -63.96 -55.45
C LEU A 38 38.65 -63.22 -54.11
N MET A 39 38.10 -62.00 -54.07
CA MET A 39 37.92 -61.26 -52.82
C MET A 39 36.96 -61.98 -51.86
N TYR A 40 35.87 -62.56 -52.38
CA TYR A 40 34.95 -63.36 -51.58
C TYR A 40 35.61 -64.63 -51.03
N MET A 41 36.40 -65.33 -51.85
CA MET A 41 37.17 -66.49 -51.38
C MET A 41 38.21 -66.11 -50.32
N LEU A 42 38.86 -64.95 -50.46
CA LEU A 42 39.80 -64.40 -49.48
C LEU A 42 39.11 -64.08 -48.15
N ILE A 43 37.95 -63.42 -48.19
CA ILE A 43 37.16 -63.08 -47.00
C ILE A 43 36.67 -64.34 -46.28
N VAL A 44 36.20 -65.35 -47.02
CA VAL A 44 35.80 -66.64 -46.43
C VAL A 44 37.02 -67.39 -45.86
N GLY A 45 38.16 -67.39 -46.55
CA GLY A 45 39.41 -67.99 -46.08
C GLY A 45 39.91 -67.33 -44.78
N LEU A 46 39.91 -65.99 -44.72
CA LEU A 46 40.20 -65.23 -43.51
C LEU A 46 39.17 -65.52 -42.40
N GLY A 47 37.89 -65.69 -42.75
CA GLY A 47 36.85 -66.09 -41.79
C GLY A 47 37.09 -67.46 -41.14
N PHE A 48 37.65 -68.43 -41.88
CA PHE A 48 38.05 -69.72 -41.31
C PHE A 48 39.29 -69.59 -40.42
N GLU A 49 40.33 -68.87 -40.85
CA GLU A 49 41.55 -68.64 -40.05
C GLU A 49 41.25 -67.89 -38.74
N VAL A 50 40.32 -66.92 -38.79
CA VAL A 50 39.86 -66.16 -37.62
C VAL A 50 38.99 -67.01 -36.69
N LYS A 51 38.12 -67.88 -37.23
CA LYS A 51 37.33 -68.83 -36.43
C LYS A 51 38.22 -69.79 -35.64
N ASP A 52 39.33 -70.23 -36.22
CA ASP A 52 40.21 -71.20 -35.58
C ASP A 52 41.15 -70.57 -34.53
N ARG A 53 41.37 -69.25 -34.58
CA ARG A 53 42.24 -68.52 -33.64
C ARG A 53 41.52 -67.63 -32.63
N THR A 54 40.24 -67.35 -32.85
CA THR A 54 39.45 -66.45 -32.01
C THR A 54 38.07 -67.05 -31.75
N ARG A 55 37.35 -66.56 -30.72
CA ARG A 55 35.96 -66.99 -30.46
C ARG A 55 34.94 -66.44 -31.47
N LEU A 56 35.38 -65.71 -32.52
CA LEU A 56 34.48 -65.19 -33.54
C LEU A 56 33.79 -66.34 -34.28
N LYS A 57 32.46 -66.32 -34.29
CA LYS A 57 31.65 -67.10 -35.22
C LYS A 57 31.72 -66.49 -36.62
N ALA A 58 32.93 -66.26 -37.14
CA ALA A 58 33.18 -65.53 -38.38
C ALA A 58 32.45 -66.14 -39.60
N LEU A 59 32.11 -67.43 -39.55
CA LEU A 59 31.29 -68.08 -40.56
C LEU A 59 29.79 -67.76 -40.48
N GLU A 60 29.26 -67.37 -39.32
CA GLU A 60 27.89 -66.88 -39.17
C GLU A 60 27.75 -65.44 -39.72
N TYR A 61 28.82 -64.64 -39.66
CA TYR A 61 28.89 -63.27 -40.22
C TYR A 61 29.20 -63.20 -41.72
N THR A 62 29.65 -64.28 -42.35
CA THR A 62 29.83 -64.36 -43.81
C THR A 62 28.55 -64.71 -44.58
N GLY A 63 27.44 -64.92 -43.85
CA GLY A 63 26.08 -64.83 -44.37
C GLY A 63 25.44 -66.16 -44.78
N LEU A 64 24.54 -66.68 -43.93
CA LEU A 64 23.32 -67.39 -44.38
C LEU A 64 22.15 -67.39 -43.39
N THR A 65 22.21 -66.72 -42.23
CA THR A 65 21.08 -66.65 -41.28
C THR A 65 20.66 -65.24 -40.81
N SER A 66 21.27 -64.14 -41.28
CA SER A 66 20.94 -62.82 -40.73
C SER A 66 20.80 -61.70 -41.79
N ILE A 67 20.11 -61.95 -42.89
CA ILE A 67 19.74 -60.87 -43.84
C ILE A 67 18.87 -59.78 -43.17
N ARG A 68 18.18 -60.09 -42.06
CA ARG A 68 17.53 -59.08 -41.20
C ARG A 68 18.54 -58.09 -40.57
N TYR A 69 19.70 -58.58 -40.16
CA TYR A 69 20.72 -57.80 -39.45
C TYR A 69 21.39 -56.73 -40.32
N ILE A 70 21.48 -56.93 -41.64
CA ILE A 70 22.04 -55.92 -42.56
C ILE A 70 20.99 -54.84 -42.91
N ALA A 71 19.70 -55.17 -42.85
CA ALA A 71 18.62 -54.20 -43.04
C ALA A 71 18.53 -53.22 -41.86
N ASP A 72 18.74 -53.71 -40.63
CA ASP A 72 18.75 -52.89 -39.42
C ASP A 72 20.00 -51.98 -39.33
N ILE A 73 21.15 -52.42 -39.86
CA ILE A 73 22.39 -51.61 -39.96
C ILE A 73 22.23 -50.42 -40.91
N MET A 74 21.42 -50.54 -41.97
CA MET A 74 21.19 -49.42 -42.91
C MET A 74 20.05 -48.48 -42.48
N GLY A 75 19.26 -48.86 -41.47
CA GLY A 75 18.13 -48.09 -40.95
C GLY A 75 18.49 -47.05 -39.89
N GLY A 76 19.71 -47.06 -39.33
CA GLY A 76 20.18 -46.04 -38.39
C GLY A 76 19.65 -46.17 -36.95
N ASP A 77 18.92 -47.22 -36.61
CA ASP A 77 18.33 -47.41 -35.29
C ASP A 77 19.22 -48.31 -34.40
N PHE A 78 20.36 -47.82 -33.91
CA PHE A 78 20.98 -48.37 -32.70
C PHE A 78 21.91 -47.35 -31.98
N PRO A 79 21.70 -47.07 -30.69
CA PRO A 79 22.59 -46.24 -29.85
C PRO A 79 24.04 -46.74 -29.78
N ALA A 80 24.27 -48.03 -30.02
CA ALA A 80 25.61 -48.64 -29.99
C ALA A 80 26.51 -48.24 -31.18
N LEU A 81 25.97 -47.61 -32.24
CA LEU A 81 26.71 -47.15 -33.41
C LEU A 81 26.85 -45.62 -33.51
N GLU A 82 26.23 -44.86 -32.60
CA GLU A 82 26.39 -43.40 -32.54
C GLU A 82 27.86 -43.01 -32.31
N TYR A 83 28.59 -43.78 -31.50
CA TYR A 83 30.00 -43.54 -31.19
C TYR A 83 30.94 -43.78 -32.39
N PRO A 84 30.94 -44.95 -33.05
CA PRO A 84 31.69 -45.14 -34.29
C PRO A 84 31.29 -44.16 -35.40
N GLY A 85 30.01 -43.79 -35.49
CA GLY A 85 29.53 -42.79 -36.45
C GLY A 85 30.06 -41.39 -36.17
N ALA A 86 30.03 -40.94 -34.91
CA ALA A 86 30.58 -39.66 -34.50
C ALA A 86 32.11 -39.59 -34.66
N VAL A 87 32.83 -40.67 -34.36
CA VAL A 87 34.28 -40.79 -34.58
C VAL A 87 34.60 -40.81 -36.09
N ALA A 88 33.81 -41.51 -36.90
CA ALA A 88 33.96 -41.49 -38.36
C ALA A 88 33.65 -40.12 -38.96
N ASP A 89 32.68 -39.38 -38.43
CA ASP A 89 32.35 -38.01 -38.84
C ASP A 89 33.46 -37.01 -38.45
N ILE A 90 34.11 -37.19 -37.30
CA ILE A 90 35.29 -36.41 -36.89
C ILE A 90 36.48 -36.71 -37.81
N VAL A 91 36.80 -37.99 -38.00
CA VAL A 91 37.94 -38.43 -38.85
C VAL A 91 37.70 -38.01 -40.30
N ALA A 92 36.49 -38.17 -40.82
CA ALA A 92 36.13 -37.69 -42.15
C ALA A 92 36.18 -36.17 -42.22
N GLY A 93 35.67 -35.44 -41.22
CA GLY A 93 35.74 -33.98 -41.13
C GLY A 93 37.18 -33.46 -41.16
N VAL A 94 38.10 -34.09 -40.43
CA VAL A 94 39.54 -33.74 -40.45
C VAL A 94 40.20 -34.09 -41.78
N ILE A 95 39.92 -35.26 -42.36
CA ILE A 95 40.55 -35.70 -43.63
C ILE A 95 40.00 -34.91 -44.83
N THR A 96 38.74 -34.47 -44.78
CA THR A 96 38.06 -33.76 -45.87
C THR A 96 37.93 -32.25 -45.67
N ASP A 97 38.43 -31.73 -44.54
CA ASP A 97 38.29 -30.32 -44.11
C ASP A 97 36.83 -29.84 -44.03
N ASP A 98 35.90 -30.75 -43.69
CA ASP A 98 34.47 -30.48 -43.54
C ASP A 98 34.15 -30.15 -42.06
N GLU A 99 34.22 -28.86 -41.75
CA GLU A 99 33.99 -28.32 -40.40
C GLU A 99 32.59 -28.67 -39.85
N ARG A 100 31.59 -28.85 -40.73
CA ARG A 100 30.22 -29.19 -40.32
C ARG A 100 30.15 -30.64 -39.85
N ARG A 101 30.81 -31.58 -40.53
CA ARG A 101 30.92 -32.97 -40.08
C ARG A 101 31.73 -33.10 -38.80
N LEU A 102 32.82 -32.32 -38.69
CA LEU A 102 33.62 -32.24 -37.48
C LEU A 102 32.78 -31.77 -36.28
N LYS A 103 32.03 -30.66 -36.42
CA LYS A 103 31.15 -30.13 -35.37
C LYS A 103 29.99 -31.08 -35.04
N THR A 104 29.43 -31.75 -36.04
CA THR A 104 28.35 -32.73 -35.84
C THR A 104 28.85 -33.98 -35.10
N GLY A 105 30.05 -34.46 -35.42
CA GLY A 105 30.68 -35.56 -34.71
C GLY A 105 31.10 -35.18 -33.28
N LEU A 106 31.59 -33.96 -33.07
CA LEU A 106 31.92 -33.45 -31.72
C LEU A 106 30.68 -33.25 -30.84
N ALA A 107 29.59 -32.69 -31.39
CA ALA A 107 28.34 -32.47 -30.64
C ALA A 107 27.63 -33.77 -30.26
N ARG A 108 27.84 -34.85 -31.04
CA ARG A 108 27.29 -36.20 -30.75
C ARG A 108 28.10 -36.97 -29.70
N LEU A 109 29.30 -36.51 -29.35
CA LEU A 109 30.10 -37.10 -28.26
C LEU A 109 29.84 -36.33 -26.95
N ASN A 110 29.02 -36.89 -26.07
CA ASN A 110 28.84 -36.38 -24.71
C ASN A 110 30.22 -36.27 -24.00
N PRO A 111 30.55 -35.14 -23.32
CA PRO A 111 31.87 -34.91 -22.71
C PRO A 111 32.34 -36.03 -21.76
N LYS A 112 31.42 -36.76 -21.11
CA LYS A 112 31.76 -37.91 -20.23
C LYS A 112 32.40 -39.07 -21.02
N ASN A 113 32.03 -39.25 -22.29
CA ASN A 113 32.47 -40.37 -23.14
C ASN A 113 33.66 -40.02 -24.03
N LEU A 114 33.90 -38.72 -24.29
CA LEU A 114 35.09 -38.23 -24.99
C LEU A 114 36.39 -38.58 -24.23
N ALA A 115 36.36 -38.48 -22.90
CA ALA A 115 37.48 -38.86 -22.03
C ALA A 115 37.78 -40.38 -22.03
N GLY A 116 36.79 -41.22 -22.35
CA GLY A 116 36.95 -42.66 -22.52
C GLY A 116 37.60 -43.02 -23.85
N ILE A 117 37.19 -42.38 -24.94
CA ILE A 117 37.73 -42.61 -26.28
C ILE A 117 39.18 -42.12 -26.40
N VAL A 118 39.49 -40.94 -25.82
CA VAL A 118 40.87 -40.42 -25.79
C VAL A 118 41.80 -41.41 -25.07
N ARG A 119 41.38 -41.96 -23.93
CA ARG A 119 42.13 -43.02 -23.21
C ARG A 119 42.28 -44.29 -24.05
N GLN A 120 41.25 -44.72 -24.77
CA GLN A 120 41.32 -45.90 -25.63
C GLN A 120 42.26 -45.74 -26.83
N VAL A 121 42.32 -44.54 -27.43
CA VAL A 121 43.28 -44.21 -28.49
C VAL A 121 44.70 -44.14 -27.93
N ASP A 122 44.88 -43.58 -26.73
CA ASP A 122 46.17 -43.53 -26.04
C ASP A 122 46.70 -44.94 -25.71
N TYR A 123 45.82 -45.87 -25.32
CA TYR A 123 46.18 -47.29 -25.12
C TYR A 123 46.54 -48.02 -26.43
N VAL A 124 46.01 -47.60 -27.58
CA VAL A 124 46.46 -48.14 -28.87
C VAL A 124 47.80 -47.54 -29.27
N ALA A 125 48.00 -46.24 -29.00
CA ALA A 125 49.23 -45.53 -29.30
C ALA A 125 50.41 -46.00 -28.42
N SER A 126 50.16 -46.39 -27.17
CA SER A 126 51.17 -46.96 -26.26
C SER A 126 51.55 -48.41 -26.60
N GLY A 127 50.82 -49.06 -27.51
CA GLY A 127 50.98 -50.47 -27.84
C GLY A 127 50.28 -51.42 -26.86
N ASP A 128 49.51 -50.90 -25.90
CA ASP A 128 48.77 -51.69 -24.92
C ASP A 128 47.51 -52.37 -25.52
N ARG A 129 46.99 -51.85 -26.64
CA ARG A 129 45.88 -52.41 -27.42
C ARG A 129 46.19 -52.39 -28.92
N ASP A 130 45.76 -53.41 -29.66
CA ASP A 130 45.80 -53.40 -31.14
C ASP A 130 44.66 -52.52 -31.69
N TRP A 131 44.87 -51.86 -32.83
CA TRP A 131 43.85 -51.14 -33.60
C TRP A 131 42.60 -51.99 -33.87
N LEU A 132 42.76 -53.32 -34.01
CA LEU A 132 41.62 -54.25 -34.12
C LEU A 132 40.76 -54.29 -32.85
N THR A 133 41.35 -54.05 -31.68
CA THR A 133 40.64 -53.97 -30.38
C THR A 133 39.77 -52.73 -30.29
N LEU A 134 40.24 -51.60 -30.86
CA LEU A 134 39.52 -50.34 -30.96
C LEU A 134 38.35 -50.40 -31.96
N LEU A 135 38.57 -51.08 -33.10
CA LEU A 135 37.63 -51.08 -34.23
C LEU A 135 36.57 -52.18 -34.20
N LEU A 136 36.80 -53.28 -33.47
CA LEU A 136 35.91 -54.45 -33.49
C LEU A 136 35.25 -54.75 -32.14
N TYR A 137 35.41 -53.89 -31.12
CA TYR A 137 34.94 -54.16 -29.75
C TYR A 137 35.32 -55.58 -29.32
N LEU A 138 36.58 -55.99 -29.60
CA LEU A 138 37.12 -57.23 -29.06
C LEU A 138 37.38 -57.00 -27.58
N GLU A 139 36.31 -57.12 -26.80
CA GLU A 139 36.33 -57.06 -25.35
C GLU A 139 37.19 -58.21 -24.85
N GLY A 140 38.48 -57.93 -24.61
CA GLY A 140 39.25 -58.73 -23.68
C GLY A 140 38.67 -58.48 -22.30
N GLN A 141 37.58 -59.16 -21.96
CA GLN A 141 36.86 -59.00 -20.69
C GLN A 141 37.81 -59.07 -19.48
N ASP A 142 38.93 -59.78 -19.58
CA ASP A 142 39.94 -59.85 -18.51
C ASP A 142 41.04 -58.77 -18.55
N TRP A 143 40.97 -57.72 -19.39
CA TRP A 143 42.13 -56.82 -19.58
C TRP A 143 42.48 -56.04 -18.31
N GLU A 144 41.50 -55.51 -17.59
CA GLU A 144 41.69 -54.78 -16.31
C GLU A 144 42.28 -55.72 -15.27
N VAL A 145 41.69 -56.91 -15.17
CA VAL A 145 42.15 -58.01 -14.31
C VAL A 145 43.59 -58.42 -14.66
N LYS A 146 43.96 -58.42 -15.95
CA LYS A 146 45.31 -58.77 -16.43
C LYS A 146 46.32 -57.69 -16.08
N VAL A 147 46.01 -56.41 -16.31
CA VAL A 147 46.88 -55.28 -15.93
C VAL A 147 47.16 -55.30 -14.43
N LEU A 148 46.12 -55.53 -13.62
CA LEU A 148 46.27 -55.66 -12.17
C LEU A 148 47.07 -56.90 -11.78
N ARG A 149 46.88 -58.02 -12.49
CA ARG A 149 47.65 -59.26 -12.27
C ARG A 149 49.14 -59.04 -12.50
N GLU A 150 49.51 -58.30 -13.54
CA GLU A 150 50.90 -57.97 -13.84
C GLU A 150 51.46 -56.96 -12.82
N LYS A 151 50.71 -55.89 -12.51
CA LYS A 151 51.07 -54.86 -11.52
C LYS A 151 51.32 -55.46 -10.13
N TRP A 152 50.54 -56.46 -9.72
CA TRP A 152 50.63 -57.07 -8.39
C TRP A 152 51.45 -58.36 -8.35
N ALA A 153 51.97 -58.84 -9.49
CA ALA A 153 52.67 -60.13 -9.59
C ALA A 153 53.84 -60.28 -8.61
N SER A 154 54.61 -59.22 -8.38
CA SER A 154 55.74 -59.24 -7.45
C SER A 154 55.32 -59.48 -6.00
N GLY A 155 54.13 -59.01 -5.61
CA GLY A 155 53.56 -59.18 -4.27
C GLY A 155 53.04 -60.59 -3.99
N PHE A 156 53.03 -61.49 -4.98
CA PHE A 156 52.54 -62.86 -4.82
C PHE A 156 53.65 -63.89 -4.57
N ARG A 157 54.94 -63.50 -4.70
CA ARG A 157 56.09 -64.42 -4.63
C ARG A 157 56.15 -65.22 -3.32
N ASP A 158 55.93 -64.55 -2.20
CA ASP A 158 55.98 -65.18 -0.87
C ASP A 158 54.89 -66.25 -0.71
N TYR A 159 53.71 -66.03 -1.30
CA TYR A 159 52.64 -67.01 -1.30
C TYR A 159 52.93 -68.18 -2.26
N GLU A 160 53.48 -67.89 -3.45
CA GLU A 160 53.83 -68.91 -4.43
C GLU A 160 54.97 -69.84 -3.97
N ALA A 161 55.89 -69.32 -3.15
CA ALA A 161 56.99 -70.08 -2.56
C ALA A 161 56.53 -71.14 -1.53
N LEU A 162 55.33 -70.98 -0.95
CA LEU A 162 54.75 -71.96 -0.03
C LEU A 162 54.28 -73.18 -0.82
N THR A 163 54.70 -74.38 -0.45
CA THR A 163 54.34 -75.64 -1.14
C THR A 163 53.20 -76.39 -0.45
N ASN A 164 53.00 -76.19 0.85
CA ASN A 164 51.98 -76.84 1.65
C ASN A 164 50.66 -76.05 1.67
N ALA A 165 49.53 -76.72 1.48
CA ALA A 165 48.19 -76.14 1.51
C ALA A 165 47.83 -75.49 2.86
N LYS A 166 48.29 -76.06 3.98
CA LYS A 166 48.05 -75.51 5.32
C LYS A 166 48.75 -74.16 5.50
N ASP A 167 50.00 -74.08 5.05
CA ASP A 167 50.80 -72.84 5.15
C ASP A 167 50.27 -71.76 4.20
N ARG A 168 49.80 -72.14 3.00
CA ARG A 168 49.11 -71.22 2.09
C ARG A 168 47.82 -70.65 2.70
N THR A 169 47.05 -71.48 3.39
CA THR A 169 45.81 -71.03 4.06
C THR A 169 46.13 -70.09 5.23
N ALA A 170 47.07 -70.46 6.11
CA ALA A 170 47.51 -69.60 7.20
C ALA A 170 48.14 -68.28 6.71
N TYR A 171 48.83 -68.31 5.55
CA TYR A 171 49.37 -67.11 4.93
C TYR A 171 48.26 -66.18 4.43
N ARG A 172 47.23 -66.72 3.78
CA ARG A 172 46.05 -65.96 3.32
C ARG A 172 45.36 -65.26 4.48
N GLU A 173 45.12 -65.99 5.57
CA GLU A 173 44.48 -65.44 6.78
C GLU A 173 45.27 -64.29 7.42
N ARG A 174 46.60 -64.36 7.40
CA ARG A 174 47.47 -63.30 7.95
C ARG A 174 47.71 -62.12 7.00
N ASN A 175 47.45 -62.30 5.70
CA ASN A 175 47.75 -61.32 4.65
C ASN A 175 46.51 -61.00 3.80
N PRO A 176 45.43 -60.44 4.40
CA PRO A 176 44.16 -60.21 3.72
C PRO A 176 44.29 -59.33 2.47
N ARG A 177 45.23 -58.38 2.46
CA ARG A 177 45.53 -57.54 1.27
C ARG A 177 46.09 -58.34 0.10
N VAL A 178 46.98 -59.28 0.37
CA VAL A 178 47.57 -60.13 -0.69
C VAL A 178 46.50 -61.09 -1.20
N GLU A 179 45.73 -61.68 -0.29
CA GLU A 179 44.62 -62.57 -0.64
C GLU A 179 43.58 -61.87 -1.53
N ALA A 180 43.13 -60.68 -1.14
CA ALA A 180 42.18 -59.86 -1.91
C ALA A 180 42.70 -59.57 -3.33
N ARG A 181 43.96 -59.14 -3.47
CA ARG A 181 44.61 -58.92 -4.78
C ARG A 181 44.66 -60.19 -5.62
N MET A 182 44.96 -61.34 -5.01
CA MET A 182 44.99 -62.62 -5.70
C MET A 182 43.59 -63.07 -6.14
N PHE A 183 42.56 -62.78 -5.35
CA PHE A 183 41.16 -63.04 -5.69
C PHE A 183 40.70 -62.18 -6.87
N VAL A 184 40.85 -60.85 -6.77
CA VAL A 184 40.50 -59.89 -7.83
C VAL A 184 41.22 -60.20 -9.15
N THR A 185 42.45 -60.72 -9.08
CA THR A 185 43.24 -61.10 -10.27
C THR A 185 42.95 -62.52 -10.81
N ASN A 186 41.90 -63.18 -10.34
CA ASN A 186 41.50 -64.55 -10.70
C ASN A 186 42.52 -65.65 -10.37
N ARG A 187 43.46 -65.40 -9.45
CA ARG A 187 44.41 -66.43 -8.95
C ARG A 187 43.81 -67.25 -7.81
N LEU A 188 42.84 -66.69 -7.08
CA LEU A 188 42.03 -67.39 -6.08
C LEU A 188 40.55 -67.26 -6.47
N SER A 189 39.77 -68.27 -6.14
CA SER A 189 38.30 -68.28 -6.33
C SER A 189 37.51 -68.22 -5.03
N THR A 190 38.22 -68.04 -3.90
CA THR A 190 37.64 -67.96 -2.55
C THR A 190 38.43 -66.96 -1.71
N LEU A 191 37.80 -66.43 -0.67
CA LEU A 191 38.43 -65.56 0.34
C LEU A 191 38.31 -66.22 1.72
N SER A 192 39.38 -66.16 2.52
CA SER A 192 39.49 -66.88 3.80
C SER A 192 39.05 -66.05 5.00
N THR A 193 39.12 -64.71 4.90
CA THR A 193 38.80 -63.79 5.99
C THR A 193 37.88 -62.66 5.55
N GLU A 194 37.17 -62.07 6.52
CA GLU A 194 36.32 -60.91 6.28
C GLU A 194 37.11 -59.67 5.85
N LEU A 195 38.30 -59.48 6.42
CA LEU A 195 39.22 -58.41 6.02
C LEU A 195 39.64 -58.53 4.54
N ALA A 196 39.81 -59.76 4.04
CA ALA A 196 40.11 -59.99 2.64
C ALA A 196 38.90 -59.72 1.73
N ARG A 197 37.67 -59.98 2.22
CA ARG A 197 36.42 -59.62 1.51
C ARG A 197 36.28 -58.11 1.35
N GLN A 198 36.40 -57.36 2.44
CA GLN A 198 36.33 -55.89 2.42
C GLN A 198 37.40 -55.28 1.52
N GLU A 199 38.64 -55.77 1.61
CA GLU A 199 39.72 -55.28 0.76
C GLU A 199 39.53 -55.66 -0.72
N ALA A 200 38.94 -56.82 -1.02
CA ALA A 200 38.62 -57.19 -2.39
C ALA A 200 37.58 -56.23 -2.99
N LEU A 201 36.52 -55.91 -2.25
CA LEU A 201 35.52 -54.93 -2.68
C LEU A 201 36.13 -53.54 -2.88
N ARG A 202 36.98 -53.09 -1.96
CA ARG A 202 37.72 -51.83 -2.09
C ARG A 202 38.56 -51.78 -3.37
N LEU A 203 39.25 -52.88 -3.69
CA LEU A 203 40.07 -52.98 -4.91
C LEU A 203 39.24 -53.05 -6.18
N ILE A 204 38.07 -53.69 -6.15
CA ILE A 204 37.11 -53.74 -7.25
C ILE A 204 36.64 -52.32 -7.59
N GLU A 205 36.20 -51.58 -6.57
CA GLU A 205 35.72 -50.20 -6.71
C GLU A 205 36.84 -49.24 -7.15
N GLU A 206 38.01 -49.29 -6.48
CA GLU A 206 39.17 -48.42 -6.78
C GLU A 206 39.63 -48.55 -8.24
N ASN A 207 39.47 -49.74 -8.84
CA ASN A 207 39.93 -50.02 -10.20
C ASN A 207 38.78 -50.15 -11.21
N GLY A 208 37.52 -49.91 -10.80
CA GLY A 208 36.35 -49.97 -11.68
C GLY A 208 36.09 -51.34 -12.33
N ILE A 209 36.44 -52.43 -11.64
CA ILE A 209 36.40 -53.78 -12.20
C ILE A 209 34.96 -54.31 -12.19
N ASP A 210 34.47 -54.82 -13.31
CA ASP A 210 33.20 -55.54 -13.35
C ASP A 210 33.30 -56.86 -12.55
N THR A 211 32.37 -57.06 -11.61
CA THR A 211 32.34 -58.21 -10.70
C THR A 211 32.17 -59.55 -11.42
N ASP A 212 31.56 -59.55 -12.60
CA ASP A 212 31.39 -60.77 -13.43
C ASP A 212 32.72 -61.28 -14.00
N LEU A 213 33.74 -60.42 -14.04
CA LEU A 213 35.09 -60.77 -14.48
C LEU A 213 35.87 -61.54 -13.40
N ILE A 214 35.40 -61.53 -12.15
CA ILE A 214 36.09 -62.14 -11.02
C ILE A 214 35.58 -63.55 -10.77
N LYS A 215 36.40 -64.54 -11.14
CA LYS A 215 36.10 -65.97 -10.97
C LYS A 215 35.91 -66.32 -9.51
N GLY A 216 34.71 -66.77 -9.16
CA GLY A 216 34.34 -67.13 -7.79
C GLY A 216 33.73 -65.97 -7.00
N TYR A 217 33.52 -64.80 -7.61
CA TYR A 217 32.78 -63.70 -7.00
C TYR A 217 31.40 -64.13 -6.48
N ASN A 218 30.55 -64.71 -7.34
CA ASN A 218 29.25 -65.24 -6.91
C ASN A 218 29.36 -66.37 -5.87
N LYS A 219 30.49 -67.09 -5.80
CA LYS A 219 30.69 -68.12 -4.76
C LYS A 219 31.00 -67.51 -3.39
N VAL A 220 31.72 -66.39 -3.36
CA VAL A 220 32.14 -65.72 -2.12
C VAL A 220 31.10 -64.72 -1.63
N PHE A 221 30.47 -64.02 -2.56
CA PHE A 221 29.54 -62.92 -2.29
C PHE A 221 28.10 -63.23 -2.68
N GLY A 222 27.80 -64.26 -3.49
CA GLY A 222 26.44 -64.48 -4.02
C GLY A 222 25.40 -64.80 -2.94
N GLU A 223 25.70 -65.72 -2.01
CA GLU A 223 24.79 -66.02 -0.89
C GLU A 223 24.64 -64.82 0.06
N ILE A 224 25.73 -64.05 0.24
CA ILE A 224 25.72 -62.81 1.03
C ILE A 224 24.89 -61.74 0.31
N ALA A 225 24.99 -61.63 -1.01
CA ALA A 225 24.27 -60.70 -1.85
C ALA A 225 22.79 -61.01 -1.86
N GLU A 226 22.39 -62.26 -2.08
CA GLU A 226 20.98 -62.65 -2.03
C GLU A 226 20.36 -62.32 -0.66
N LYS A 227 21.08 -62.62 0.43
CA LYS A 227 20.62 -62.30 1.80
C LYS A 227 20.59 -60.79 2.08
N ALA A 228 21.57 -60.04 1.59
CA ALA A 228 21.70 -58.60 1.79
C ALA A 228 20.64 -57.84 0.97
N ILE A 229 20.43 -58.21 -0.30
CA ILE A 229 19.39 -57.67 -1.18
C ILE A 229 18.00 -58.00 -0.62
N SER A 230 17.76 -59.24 -0.17
CA SER A 230 16.52 -59.59 0.57
C SER A 230 16.36 -58.81 1.88
N GLY A 231 17.46 -58.29 2.44
CA GLY A 231 17.46 -57.35 3.56
C GLY A 231 16.95 -55.97 3.14
N LEU A 232 17.38 -55.47 1.98
CA LEU A 232 16.91 -54.21 1.40
C LEU A 232 15.43 -54.26 1.03
N ASP A 233 14.93 -55.37 0.48
CA ASP A 233 13.49 -55.54 0.22
C ASP A 233 12.65 -55.38 1.50
N ARG A 234 13.18 -55.87 2.63
CA ARG A 234 12.54 -55.69 3.94
C ARG A 234 12.69 -54.26 4.43
N ALA A 235 13.86 -53.65 4.28
CA ALA A 235 14.08 -52.25 4.64
C ALA A 235 13.18 -51.29 3.83
N GLN A 236 12.98 -51.56 2.54
CA GLN A 236 12.08 -50.79 1.68
C GLN A 236 10.64 -50.88 2.18
N LYS A 237 10.17 -52.09 2.51
CA LYS A 237 8.83 -52.29 3.09
C LYS A 237 8.66 -51.67 4.47
N SER A 238 9.75 -51.39 5.16
CA SER A 238 9.73 -50.68 6.44
C SER A 238 9.64 -49.17 6.27
N ILE A 239 9.81 -48.60 5.07
CA ILE A 239 9.72 -47.14 4.88
C ILE A 239 8.36 -46.62 5.35
N GLY A 240 8.38 -45.60 6.21
CA GLY A 240 7.19 -45.03 6.84
C GLY A 240 6.63 -45.83 8.03
N THR A 241 7.25 -46.94 8.41
CA THR A 241 6.86 -47.69 9.63
C THR A 241 7.54 -47.11 10.87
N ILE A 242 6.88 -47.21 12.02
CA ILE A 242 7.40 -46.70 13.30
C ILE A 242 8.55 -47.61 13.77
N ILE A 243 9.73 -47.03 14.04
CA ILE A 243 10.89 -47.78 14.56
C ILE A 243 10.78 -47.96 16.07
N THR A 244 10.31 -46.94 16.80
CA THR A 244 10.28 -46.96 18.27
C THR A 244 9.00 -47.63 18.78
N PRO A 245 9.10 -48.72 19.57
CA PRO A 245 7.92 -49.39 20.09
C PRO A 245 7.06 -48.42 20.94
N PRO A 246 5.73 -48.40 20.77
CA PRO A 246 4.83 -47.43 21.43
C PRO A 246 4.84 -47.50 22.97
N GLY A 247 5.45 -48.52 23.57
CA GLY A 247 5.61 -48.66 25.02
C GLY A 247 6.80 -47.92 25.63
N GLU A 248 7.76 -47.44 24.82
CA GLU A 248 9.01 -46.83 25.30
C GLU A 248 9.12 -45.33 25.03
N VAL A 249 8.13 -44.74 24.37
CA VAL A 249 8.12 -43.31 24.06
C VAL A 249 7.57 -42.55 25.28
N PRO A 250 8.37 -41.77 26.04
CA PRO A 250 7.82 -40.86 27.03
C PRO A 250 6.83 -39.90 26.34
N ARG A 251 5.76 -39.47 27.03
CA ARG A 251 4.63 -38.67 26.48
C ARG A 251 4.99 -37.39 25.68
N VAL A 252 6.27 -37.04 25.58
CA VAL A 252 6.80 -35.84 24.91
C VAL A 252 7.86 -36.19 23.83
N ALA A 253 8.23 -37.46 23.65
CA ALA A 253 9.22 -37.85 22.66
C ALA A 253 8.59 -38.02 21.26
N LYS A 254 9.31 -37.55 20.25
CA LYS A 254 8.96 -37.63 18.84
C LYS A 254 8.89 -39.09 18.38
N ILE A 255 7.87 -39.43 17.60
CA ILE A 255 7.73 -40.76 17.00
C ILE A 255 8.76 -40.85 15.86
N ASP A 256 9.72 -41.77 15.98
CA ASP A 256 10.70 -42.02 14.93
C ASP A 256 10.14 -43.03 13.91
N TYR A 257 10.10 -42.61 12.65
CA TYR A 257 9.74 -43.45 11.51
C TYR A 257 11.00 -43.93 10.79
N PHE A 258 10.90 -45.07 10.11
CA PHE A 258 11.94 -45.55 9.22
C PHE A 258 11.86 -44.76 7.91
N ASP A 259 12.69 -43.73 7.81
CA ASP A 259 12.70 -42.81 6.69
C ASP A 259 13.66 -43.25 5.57
N MET A 260 13.64 -42.52 4.47
CA MET A 260 14.54 -42.72 3.33
C MET A 260 16.03 -42.53 3.69
N GLY A 261 16.34 -41.77 4.74
CA GLY A 261 17.70 -41.66 5.28
C GLY A 261 18.15 -42.95 6.00
N ASN A 262 17.24 -43.62 6.71
CA ASN A 262 17.48 -44.95 7.28
C ASN A 262 17.67 -45.98 6.15
N TYR A 263 16.82 -45.95 5.13
CA TYR A 263 16.96 -46.82 3.96
C TYR A 263 18.31 -46.62 3.25
N ALA A 264 18.72 -45.36 3.02
CA ALA A 264 20.04 -45.03 2.47
C ALA A 264 21.19 -45.58 3.32
N THR A 265 21.04 -45.60 4.64
CA THR A 265 22.02 -46.18 5.55
C THR A 265 22.14 -47.70 5.36
N GLU A 266 21.02 -48.40 5.21
CA GLU A 266 21.00 -49.84 4.88
C GLU A 266 21.61 -50.12 3.51
N VAL A 267 21.29 -49.32 2.48
CA VAL A 267 21.90 -49.45 1.15
C VAL A 267 23.41 -49.30 1.23
N ASN A 268 23.94 -48.29 1.94
CA ASN A 268 25.39 -48.14 2.10
C ASN A 268 26.05 -49.31 2.84
N LYS A 269 25.38 -49.92 3.84
CA LYS A 269 25.87 -51.14 4.49
C LYS A 269 25.96 -52.30 3.49
N VAL A 270 24.96 -52.46 2.61
CA VAL A 270 24.97 -53.50 1.59
C VAL A 270 26.04 -53.23 0.53
N VAL A 271 26.23 -51.99 0.10
CA VAL A 271 27.34 -51.59 -0.78
C VAL A 271 28.69 -51.98 -0.17
N GLN A 272 28.89 -51.82 1.14
CA GLN A 272 30.12 -52.26 1.80
C GLN A 272 30.28 -53.79 1.87
N GLN A 273 29.19 -54.55 1.81
CA GLN A 273 29.18 -56.02 1.91
C GLN A 273 29.36 -56.74 0.58
N ILE A 274 28.80 -56.19 -0.50
CA ILE A 274 28.80 -56.81 -1.82
C ILE A 274 29.35 -55.92 -2.91
N GLY A 275 29.60 -54.64 -2.66
CA GLY A 275 30.07 -53.70 -3.68
C GLY A 275 28.94 -53.08 -4.48
N ARG A 276 29.23 -51.89 -5.01
CA ARG A 276 28.26 -51.04 -5.71
C ARG A 276 27.75 -51.67 -7.01
N THR A 277 28.65 -52.13 -7.88
CA THR A 277 28.31 -52.67 -9.21
C THR A 277 27.30 -53.80 -9.12
N LYS A 278 27.48 -54.72 -8.15
CA LYS A 278 26.56 -55.84 -7.97
C LYS A 278 25.17 -55.38 -7.54
N LEU A 279 25.12 -54.35 -6.69
CA LEU A 279 23.86 -53.77 -6.24
C LEU A 279 23.18 -52.95 -7.33
N GLU A 280 23.92 -52.32 -8.25
CA GLU A 280 23.36 -51.66 -9.44
C GLU A 280 22.75 -52.66 -10.44
N GLN A 281 23.29 -53.88 -10.51
CA GLN A 281 22.78 -54.94 -11.39
C GLN A 281 21.56 -55.65 -10.79
N ASP A 282 21.66 -56.05 -9.52
CA ASP A 282 20.69 -56.96 -8.89
C ASP A 282 19.72 -56.26 -7.92
N GLY A 283 20.01 -55.02 -7.53
CA GLY A 283 19.17 -54.27 -6.60
C GLY A 283 17.83 -53.84 -7.20
N ASP A 284 16.86 -53.58 -6.32
CA ASP A 284 15.56 -53.06 -6.71
C ASP A 284 15.65 -51.66 -7.38
N ALA A 285 14.54 -51.16 -7.90
CA ALA A 285 14.51 -49.88 -8.61
C ALA A 285 14.82 -48.66 -7.70
N LEU A 286 14.43 -48.69 -6.42
CA LEU A 286 14.68 -47.63 -5.46
C LEU A 286 16.15 -47.63 -5.00
N THR A 287 16.72 -48.82 -4.78
CA THR A 287 18.15 -48.99 -4.49
C THR A 287 19.01 -48.41 -5.61
N ARG A 288 18.70 -48.75 -6.87
CA ARG A 288 19.42 -48.22 -8.03
C ARG A 288 19.29 -46.71 -8.15
N PHE A 289 18.07 -46.19 -7.96
CA PHE A 289 17.82 -44.75 -7.93
C PHE A 289 18.65 -44.04 -6.85
N TYR A 290 18.77 -44.61 -5.64
CA TYR A 290 19.63 -44.04 -4.60
C TYR A 290 21.10 -43.95 -5.02
N LEU A 291 21.64 -45.00 -5.65
CA LEU A 291 23.03 -45.02 -6.10
C LEU A 291 23.28 -43.99 -7.20
N GLU A 292 22.36 -43.86 -8.16
CA GLU A 292 22.40 -42.84 -9.20
C GLU A 292 22.29 -41.42 -8.61
N ALA A 293 21.37 -41.21 -7.67
CA ALA A 293 21.20 -39.92 -6.98
C ALA A 293 22.47 -39.53 -6.22
N LYS A 294 23.11 -40.50 -5.55
CA LYS A 294 24.36 -40.27 -4.82
C LYS A 294 25.49 -39.74 -5.70
N ASP A 295 25.56 -40.16 -6.97
CA ASP A 295 26.53 -39.61 -7.92
C ASP A 295 26.22 -38.16 -8.31
N LEU A 296 24.92 -37.84 -8.45
CA LEU A 296 24.48 -36.47 -8.73
C LEU A 296 24.81 -35.54 -7.54
N TRP A 297 24.74 -36.06 -6.30
CA TRP A 297 25.05 -35.28 -5.10
C TRP A 297 26.51 -34.86 -5.01
N VAL A 298 27.46 -35.58 -5.63
CA VAL A 298 28.89 -35.21 -5.59
C VAL A 298 29.10 -33.80 -6.13
N GLY A 299 28.46 -33.46 -7.25
CA GLY A 299 28.55 -32.12 -7.84
C GLY A 299 27.99 -31.03 -6.93
N TYR A 300 26.99 -31.35 -6.10
CA TYR A 300 26.43 -30.44 -5.10
C TYR A 300 27.32 -30.32 -3.85
N ASP A 301 27.83 -31.44 -3.34
CA ASP A 301 28.64 -31.51 -2.13
C ASP A 301 30.02 -30.87 -2.32
N ASP A 302 30.56 -30.91 -3.54
CA ASP A 302 31.83 -30.30 -3.94
C ASP A 302 31.76 -28.76 -4.06
N LEU A 303 30.56 -28.16 -4.09
CA LEU A 303 30.43 -26.70 -4.15
C LEU A 303 30.85 -26.06 -2.82
N PRO A 304 31.71 -25.03 -2.86
CA PRO A 304 32.41 -24.53 -1.67
C PRO A 304 31.52 -23.69 -0.74
N ASP A 305 30.48 -23.05 -1.27
CA ASP A 305 29.66 -22.10 -0.53
C ASP A 305 28.15 -22.36 -0.67
N ALA A 306 27.37 -21.81 0.27
CA ALA A 306 25.94 -22.01 0.36
C ALA A 306 25.16 -21.33 -0.79
N ALA A 307 25.65 -20.22 -1.34
CA ALA A 307 24.97 -19.52 -2.43
C ALA A 307 25.09 -20.32 -3.74
N SER A 308 26.27 -20.87 -4.03
CA SER A 308 26.47 -21.78 -5.16
C SER A 308 25.60 -23.03 -5.03
N ARG A 309 25.51 -23.62 -3.84
CA ARG A 309 24.62 -24.77 -3.57
C ARG A 309 23.14 -24.43 -3.75
N ARG A 310 22.73 -23.23 -3.32
CA ARG A 310 21.37 -22.73 -3.51
C ARG A 310 21.03 -22.58 -4.99
N LEU A 311 21.90 -21.93 -5.77
CA LEU A 311 21.74 -21.79 -7.22
C LEU A 311 21.71 -23.15 -7.93
N TYR A 312 22.56 -24.08 -7.51
CA TYR A 312 22.58 -25.43 -8.07
C TYR A 312 21.26 -26.18 -7.82
N ARG A 313 20.69 -26.04 -6.61
CA ARG A 313 19.34 -26.56 -6.30
C ARG A 313 18.26 -25.91 -7.15
N GLN A 314 18.34 -24.60 -7.38
CA GLN A 314 17.41 -23.88 -8.26
C GLN A 314 17.44 -24.39 -9.70
N GLN A 315 18.62 -24.75 -10.22
CA GLN A 315 18.79 -25.18 -11.61
C GLN A 315 18.42 -26.65 -11.86
N PHE A 316 18.54 -27.53 -10.85
CA PHE A 316 18.39 -28.98 -11.02
C PHE A 316 17.30 -29.56 -10.10
N PRO A 317 16.02 -29.49 -10.49
CA PRO A 317 14.91 -29.90 -9.62
C PRO A 317 14.91 -31.40 -9.27
N GLU A 318 15.39 -32.26 -10.17
CA GLU A 318 15.52 -33.72 -9.91
C GLU A 318 16.56 -34.02 -8.82
N LEU A 319 17.70 -33.31 -8.86
CA LEU A 319 18.72 -33.39 -7.84
C LEU A 319 18.16 -32.92 -6.50
N GLU A 320 17.54 -31.75 -6.46
CA GLU A 320 16.98 -31.20 -5.23
C GLU A 320 15.90 -32.11 -4.64
N ALA A 321 14.99 -32.64 -5.47
CA ALA A 321 13.98 -33.60 -5.04
C ALA A 321 14.62 -34.84 -4.41
N SER A 322 15.71 -35.37 -4.98
CA SER A 322 16.43 -36.51 -4.40
C SER A 322 17.12 -36.16 -3.08
N LEU A 323 17.76 -34.98 -2.97
CA LEU A 323 18.36 -34.50 -1.72
C LEU A 323 17.29 -34.38 -0.63
N TYR A 324 16.12 -33.86 -0.97
CA TYR A 324 15.00 -33.72 -0.05
C TYR A 324 14.45 -35.09 0.38
N LEU A 325 14.18 -35.98 -0.59
CA LEU A 325 13.66 -37.33 -0.35
C LEU A 325 14.54 -38.08 0.65
N PHE A 326 15.86 -38.04 0.48
CA PHE A 326 16.82 -38.73 1.35
C PHE A 326 17.26 -37.92 2.59
N GLY A 327 16.54 -36.83 2.92
CA GLY A 327 16.74 -36.06 4.16
C GLY A 327 18.06 -35.30 4.23
N LYS A 328 18.68 -34.98 3.09
CA LYS A 328 19.90 -34.15 3.00
C LYS A 328 19.61 -32.66 3.12
N ILE A 329 18.43 -32.25 2.69
CA ILE A 329 17.89 -30.89 2.82
C ILE A 329 16.45 -30.97 3.35
N SER A 330 15.92 -29.85 3.83
CA SER A 330 14.58 -29.80 4.44
C SER A 330 13.66 -28.73 3.85
N THR A 331 14.12 -27.99 2.84
CA THR A 331 13.36 -26.96 2.12
C THR A 331 13.57 -27.13 0.61
N PHE A 332 12.71 -26.53 -0.20
CA PHE A 332 12.89 -26.43 -1.65
C PHE A 332 13.31 -25.02 -2.03
N GLU A 333 14.26 -24.89 -2.95
CA GLU A 333 14.58 -23.63 -3.63
C GLU A 333 13.90 -23.55 -5.00
N ASN A 334 13.56 -24.69 -5.61
CA ASN A 334 12.80 -24.75 -6.86
C ASN A 334 11.44 -25.44 -6.65
N PRO A 335 10.30 -24.84 -7.04
CA PRO A 335 8.99 -25.42 -6.83
C PRO A 335 8.72 -26.67 -7.70
N LYS A 336 9.35 -26.81 -8.87
CA LYS A 336 9.30 -28.05 -9.67
C LYS A 336 9.96 -29.23 -8.96
N SER A 337 10.86 -28.99 -8.00
CA SER A 337 11.45 -30.04 -7.17
C SER A 337 10.41 -30.78 -6.35
N ALA A 338 9.39 -30.11 -5.81
CA ALA A 338 8.34 -30.81 -5.05
C ALA A 338 7.45 -31.66 -5.96
N THR A 339 7.09 -31.15 -7.15
CA THR A 339 6.36 -31.95 -8.15
C THR A 339 7.16 -33.20 -8.54
N THR A 340 8.48 -33.06 -8.63
CA THR A 340 9.38 -34.20 -8.90
C THR A 340 9.46 -35.14 -7.70
N LEU A 341 9.51 -34.62 -6.47
CA LEU A 341 9.44 -35.41 -5.24
C LEU A 341 8.16 -36.25 -5.19
N LEU A 342 7.00 -35.64 -5.44
CA LEU A 342 5.71 -36.35 -5.42
C LEU A 342 5.66 -37.47 -6.48
N LYS A 343 6.22 -37.23 -7.68
CA LYS A 343 6.37 -38.29 -8.70
C LYS A 343 7.29 -39.41 -8.25
N LEU A 344 8.37 -39.11 -7.54
CA LEU A 344 9.28 -40.11 -6.99
C LEU A 344 8.62 -40.92 -5.87
N MET A 345 7.87 -40.25 -4.99
CA MET A 345 7.11 -40.91 -3.93
C MET A 345 6.08 -41.87 -4.50
N ASP A 346 5.29 -41.44 -5.48
CA ASP A 346 4.31 -42.29 -6.17
C ASP A 346 4.99 -43.45 -6.92
N LYS A 347 6.07 -43.16 -7.67
CA LYS A 347 6.82 -44.18 -8.43
C LYS A 347 7.36 -45.31 -7.56
N PHE A 348 7.77 -45.01 -6.34
CA PHE A 348 8.41 -45.98 -5.43
C PHE A 348 7.54 -46.39 -4.24
N ASP A 349 6.26 -45.99 -4.23
CA ASP A 349 5.30 -46.26 -3.15
C ASP A 349 5.82 -45.81 -1.77
N ILE A 350 6.41 -44.61 -1.73
CA ILE A 350 6.97 -44.01 -0.50
C ILE A 350 5.87 -43.18 0.17
N PRO A 351 5.40 -43.55 1.36
CA PRO A 351 4.43 -42.75 2.11
C PRO A 351 5.08 -41.45 2.61
N PRO A 352 4.30 -40.40 2.96
CA PRO A 352 4.82 -39.15 3.51
C PRO A 352 5.72 -39.36 4.75
N GLU A 353 5.38 -40.33 5.60
CA GLU A 353 6.16 -40.72 6.78
C GLU A 353 7.54 -41.29 6.42
N GLY A 354 7.74 -41.72 5.18
CA GLY A 354 9.03 -42.13 4.64
C GLY A 354 9.98 -40.95 4.39
N VAL A 355 9.48 -39.72 4.33
CA VAL A 355 10.29 -38.53 4.07
C VAL A 355 10.51 -37.76 5.37
N ARG A 356 11.77 -37.68 5.80
CA ARG A 356 12.15 -37.07 7.09
C ARG A 356 11.60 -35.66 7.29
N ALA A 357 11.58 -34.84 6.24
CA ALA A 357 11.11 -33.47 6.36
C ALA A 357 9.61 -33.38 6.72
N PHE A 358 8.79 -34.35 6.29
CA PHE A 358 7.36 -34.41 6.59
C PHE A 358 7.10 -35.01 7.97
N THR A 359 7.93 -35.95 8.44
CA THR A 359 7.84 -36.42 9.84
C THR A 359 8.35 -35.37 10.82
N ASP A 360 9.33 -34.56 10.41
CA ASP A 360 9.85 -33.46 11.21
C ASP A 360 8.87 -32.29 11.32
N ASN A 361 8.15 -31.97 10.22
CA ASN A 361 7.05 -31.04 10.19
C ASN A 361 5.97 -31.50 9.19
N PRO A 362 4.84 -32.07 9.65
CA PRO A 362 3.76 -32.53 8.78
C PRO A 362 3.19 -31.44 7.86
N GLU A 363 3.19 -30.19 8.30
CA GLU A 363 2.67 -29.05 7.51
C GLU A 363 3.43 -28.87 6.20
N LYS A 364 4.71 -29.28 6.12
CA LYS A 364 5.50 -29.22 4.88
C LYS A 364 4.95 -30.12 3.77
N TYR A 365 4.25 -31.19 4.13
CA TYR A 365 3.58 -32.02 3.13
C TYR A 365 2.30 -31.33 2.65
N ASP A 366 1.51 -30.79 3.57
CA ASP A 366 0.27 -30.07 3.27
C ASP A 366 0.54 -28.81 2.44
N GLU A 367 1.66 -28.11 2.71
CA GLU A 367 2.16 -26.96 1.93
C GLU A 367 2.23 -27.25 0.43
N LEU A 368 2.64 -28.46 0.03
CA LEU A 368 2.77 -28.85 -1.38
C LEU A 368 1.44 -28.90 -2.13
N PHE A 369 0.32 -28.93 -1.40
CA PHE A 369 -1.03 -28.94 -1.94
C PHE A 369 -1.78 -27.62 -1.69
N THR A 370 -1.10 -26.61 -1.14
CA THR A 370 -1.72 -25.30 -0.93
C THR A 370 -1.91 -24.53 -2.24
N PRO A 371 -2.90 -23.60 -2.28
CA PRO A 371 -3.05 -22.68 -3.42
C PRO A 371 -1.77 -21.89 -3.73
N LEU A 372 -1.01 -21.48 -2.71
CA LEU A 372 0.27 -20.79 -2.87
C LEU A 372 1.27 -21.62 -3.69
N TRP A 373 1.42 -22.90 -3.35
CA TRP A 373 2.34 -23.77 -4.06
C TRP A 373 1.93 -23.98 -5.51
N LYS A 374 0.64 -24.20 -5.76
CA LYS A 374 0.09 -24.32 -7.11
C LYS A 374 0.36 -23.07 -7.94
N LEU A 375 0.12 -21.88 -7.39
CA LEU A 375 0.41 -20.60 -8.07
C LEU A 375 1.90 -20.46 -8.42
N ARG A 376 2.79 -20.77 -7.47
CA ARG A 376 4.23 -20.76 -7.73
C ARG A 376 4.62 -21.75 -8.83
N LEU A 377 4.00 -22.93 -8.88
CA LEU A 377 4.26 -23.91 -9.93
C LEU A 377 3.76 -23.42 -11.30
N ASP A 378 2.56 -22.86 -11.35
CA ASP A 378 1.93 -22.36 -12.58
C ASP A 378 2.71 -21.17 -13.17
N TRP A 379 3.35 -20.35 -12.33
CA TRP A 379 4.08 -19.14 -12.72
C TRP A 379 5.61 -19.21 -12.53
N ASP A 380 6.17 -20.37 -12.21
CA ASP A 380 7.59 -20.58 -11.85
C ASP A 380 8.56 -19.90 -12.84
N GLU A 381 8.41 -20.22 -14.13
CA GLU A 381 9.29 -19.69 -15.19
C GLU A 381 9.13 -18.17 -15.34
N THR A 382 7.92 -17.65 -15.18
CA THR A 382 7.66 -16.21 -15.30
C THR A 382 8.17 -15.43 -14.09
N LEU A 383 8.09 -16.01 -12.89
CA LEU A 383 8.67 -15.43 -11.67
C LEU A 383 10.20 -15.38 -11.76
N ASP A 384 10.83 -16.46 -12.21
CA ASP A 384 12.29 -16.51 -12.40
C ASP A 384 12.76 -15.47 -13.44
N LEU A 385 12.03 -15.35 -14.56
CA LEU A 385 12.33 -14.34 -15.58
C LEU A 385 12.14 -12.91 -15.02
N TYR A 386 11.09 -12.69 -14.23
CA TYR A 386 10.82 -11.38 -13.62
C TYR A 386 11.94 -10.98 -12.64
N ASP A 387 12.40 -11.90 -11.80
CA ASP A 387 13.46 -11.64 -10.83
C ASP A 387 14.81 -11.35 -11.51
N GLN A 388 15.05 -11.95 -12.67
CA GLN A 388 16.26 -11.74 -13.49
C GLN A 388 16.18 -10.53 -14.43
N ALA A 389 14.97 -10.04 -14.73
CA ALA A 389 14.76 -8.95 -15.67
C ALA A 389 15.22 -7.58 -15.10
N GLU A 390 15.65 -6.69 -16.01
CA GLU A 390 15.86 -5.28 -15.70
C GLU A 390 14.51 -4.56 -15.51
N ASP A 391 14.51 -3.38 -14.88
CA ASP A 391 13.28 -2.68 -14.50
C ASP A 391 12.31 -2.43 -15.67
N VAL A 392 12.84 -2.10 -16.86
CA VAL A 392 12.04 -1.89 -18.07
C VAL A 392 11.31 -3.17 -18.52
N ASP A 393 11.96 -4.32 -18.41
CA ASP A 393 11.35 -5.60 -18.80
C ASP A 393 10.42 -6.13 -17.71
N ARG A 394 10.72 -5.86 -16.43
CA ARG A 394 9.79 -6.10 -15.32
C ARG A 394 8.49 -5.32 -15.49
N GLU A 395 8.55 -4.05 -15.87
CA GLU A 395 7.36 -3.24 -16.15
C GLU A 395 6.51 -3.86 -17.26
N LYS A 396 7.13 -4.29 -18.38
CA LYS A 396 6.42 -4.98 -19.47
C LYS A 396 5.77 -6.28 -19.01
N MET A 397 6.44 -7.08 -18.18
CA MET A 397 5.86 -8.32 -17.65
C MET A 397 4.65 -8.03 -16.76
N LEU A 398 4.69 -6.94 -15.99
CA LEU A 398 3.56 -6.50 -15.18
C LEU A 398 2.40 -5.93 -16.01
N GLU A 399 2.54 -5.73 -17.32
CA GLU A 399 1.41 -5.39 -18.21
C GLU A 399 0.43 -6.57 -18.34
N ASP A 400 0.90 -7.83 -18.21
CA ASP A 400 0.02 -9.00 -18.13
C ASP A 400 -0.71 -9.01 -16.78
N ALA A 401 -2.01 -8.71 -16.83
CA ALA A 401 -2.87 -8.68 -15.65
C ALA A 401 -2.88 -10.03 -14.91
N SER A 402 -2.82 -11.16 -15.61
CA SER A 402 -2.88 -12.49 -14.98
C SER A 402 -1.62 -12.75 -14.15
N PHE A 403 -0.45 -12.43 -14.70
CA PHE A 403 0.82 -12.57 -13.99
C PHE A 403 0.92 -11.61 -12.81
N ARG A 404 0.56 -10.33 -13.03
CA ARG A 404 0.59 -9.30 -11.99
C ARG A 404 -0.27 -9.69 -10.79
N MET A 405 -1.48 -10.19 -11.04
CA MET A 405 -2.40 -10.64 -9.99
C MET A 405 -1.90 -11.88 -9.27
N ALA A 406 -1.40 -12.88 -10.00
CA ALA A 406 -0.81 -14.07 -9.40
C ALA A 406 0.39 -13.73 -8.50
N ARG A 407 1.26 -12.82 -8.92
CA ARG A 407 2.39 -12.35 -8.11
C ARG A 407 1.93 -11.68 -6.81
N LYS A 408 0.89 -10.85 -6.87
CA LYS A 408 0.33 -10.17 -5.69
C LYS A 408 -0.36 -11.14 -4.74
N GLU A 409 -1.07 -12.13 -5.27
CA GLU A 409 -1.63 -13.22 -4.48
C GLU A 409 -0.53 -14.04 -3.77
N ILE A 410 0.55 -14.38 -4.49
CA ILE A 410 1.72 -15.06 -3.92
C ILE A 410 2.31 -14.23 -2.77
N GLU A 411 2.54 -12.92 -2.97
CA GLU A 411 3.09 -12.01 -1.96
C GLU A 411 2.28 -12.02 -0.65
N VAL A 412 0.94 -11.95 -0.75
CA VAL A 412 0.05 -11.96 0.44
C VAL A 412 0.03 -13.32 1.12
N ARG A 413 -0.08 -14.41 0.35
CA ARG A 413 -0.08 -15.77 0.90
C ARG A 413 1.24 -16.09 1.60
N GLU A 414 2.37 -15.62 1.07
CA GLU A 414 3.67 -15.71 1.74
C GLU A 414 3.73 -14.90 3.04
N LEU A 415 3.10 -13.72 3.07
CA LEU A 415 2.98 -12.95 4.30
C LEU A 415 2.17 -13.70 5.37
N PHE A 416 1.04 -14.32 5.01
CA PHE A 416 0.30 -15.18 5.93
C PHE A 416 1.13 -16.37 6.43
N SER A 417 1.87 -17.03 5.54
CA SER A 417 2.78 -18.13 5.90
C SER A 417 3.86 -17.67 6.90
N ARG A 418 4.47 -16.49 6.70
CA ARG A 418 5.45 -15.91 7.65
C ARG A 418 4.84 -15.57 9.00
N LEU A 419 3.55 -15.25 9.04
CA LEU A 419 2.80 -14.99 10.27
C LEU A 419 2.32 -16.27 10.97
N GLU A 420 2.64 -17.45 10.43
CA GLU A 420 2.16 -18.76 10.90
C GLU A 420 0.63 -18.81 10.99
N ARG A 421 -0.04 -18.21 9.99
CA ARG A 421 -1.50 -18.14 9.89
C ARG A 421 -1.99 -18.72 8.57
N THR A 422 -3.16 -19.37 8.61
CA THR A 422 -3.89 -19.72 7.39
C THR A 422 -4.23 -18.44 6.63
N ALA A 423 -4.04 -18.46 5.31
CA ALA A 423 -4.39 -17.33 4.47
C ALA A 423 -5.88 -17.03 4.56
N ASP A 424 -6.22 -15.79 4.90
CA ASP A 424 -7.59 -15.32 4.80
C ASP A 424 -7.90 -15.01 3.33
N GLU A 425 -8.72 -15.86 2.71
CA GLU A 425 -9.07 -15.75 1.30
C GLU A 425 -9.78 -14.42 0.97
N THR A 426 -10.44 -13.79 1.94
CA THR A 426 -11.04 -12.46 1.80
C THR A 426 -9.95 -11.41 1.63
N ILE A 427 -8.94 -11.42 2.49
CA ILE A 427 -7.80 -10.50 2.44
C ILE A 427 -6.97 -10.72 1.17
N VAL A 428 -6.75 -11.98 0.77
CA VAL A 428 -6.03 -12.31 -0.47
C VAL A 428 -6.74 -11.73 -1.68
N THR A 429 -8.06 -11.93 -1.77
CA THR A 429 -8.88 -11.41 -2.88
C THR A 429 -8.87 -9.87 -2.88
N GLN A 430 -9.13 -9.25 -1.71
CA GLN A 430 -9.13 -7.80 -1.56
C GLN A 430 -7.79 -7.17 -1.91
N PHE A 431 -6.67 -7.80 -1.53
CA PHE A 431 -5.35 -7.28 -1.90
C PHE A 431 -5.07 -7.37 -3.40
N GLY A 432 -5.56 -8.42 -4.06
CA GLY A 432 -5.54 -8.51 -5.51
C GLY A 432 -6.27 -7.33 -6.14
N GLU A 433 -7.54 -7.13 -5.77
CA GLU A 433 -8.37 -6.02 -6.26
C GLU A 433 -7.76 -4.65 -5.95
N TYR A 434 -7.27 -4.43 -4.72
CA TYR A 434 -6.52 -3.24 -4.34
C TYR A 434 -5.29 -3.02 -5.23
N SER A 435 -4.56 -4.09 -5.55
CA SER A 435 -3.38 -4.00 -6.43
C SER A 435 -3.74 -3.60 -7.85
N GLU A 436 -4.94 -3.96 -8.34
CA GLU A 436 -5.44 -3.45 -9.61
C GLU A 436 -5.72 -1.95 -9.54
N GLU A 437 -6.34 -1.47 -8.46
CA GLU A 437 -6.59 -0.04 -8.24
C GLU A 437 -5.27 0.74 -8.14
N VAL A 438 -4.29 0.23 -7.40
CA VAL A 438 -2.93 0.81 -7.34
C VAL A 438 -2.27 0.85 -8.73
N PHE A 439 -2.44 -0.20 -9.54
CA PHE A 439 -1.88 -0.23 -10.88
C PHE A 439 -2.54 0.79 -11.81
N LYS A 440 -3.86 0.91 -11.78
CA LYS A 440 -4.61 1.88 -12.59
C LYS A 440 -4.33 3.32 -12.18
N PHE A 441 -4.23 3.58 -10.87
CA PHE A 441 -4.40 4.91 -10.31
C PHE A 441 -3.24 5.42 -9.45
N SER A 442 -2.31 4.56 -9.05
CA SER A 442 -1.29 4.71 -7.99
C SER A 442 -1.80 4.48 -6.56
N ALA A 443 -0.91 4.11 -5.64
CA ALA A 443 -1.25 3.79 -4.26
C ALA A 443 -1.74 4.99 -3.43
N ASN A 444 -1.36 6.20 -3.82
CA ASN A 444 -1.78 7.43 -3.14
C ASN A 444 -3.05 8.05 -3.75
N SER A 445 -3.63 7.42 -4.76
CA SER A 445 -4.85 7.90 -5.39
C SER A 445 -6.06 7.81 -4.45
N PRO A 446 -7.07 8.67 -4.65
CA PRO A 446 -8.33 8.57 -3.92
C PRO A 446 -8.99 7.19 -4.04
N GLU A 447 -8.93 6.56 -5.21
CA GLU A 447 -9.52 5.25 -5.47
C GLU A 447 -8.84 4.16 -4.64
N ALA A 448 -7.51 4.10 -4.66
CA ALA A 448 -6.76 3.12 -3.89
C ALA A 448 -6.93 3.33 -2.37
N LYS A 449 -6.96 4.58 -1.90
CA LYS A 449 -7.21 4.92 -0.48
C LYS A 449 -8.62 4.55 -0.05
N LEU A 450 -9.64 4.86 -0.86
CA LEU A 450 -11.03 4.48 -0.59
C LEU A 450 -11.20 2.98 -0.56
N TYR A 451 -10.56 2.24 -1.48
CA TYR A 451 -10.59 0.78 -1.46
C TYR A 451 -10.09 0.25 -0.11
N ARG A 452 -8.99 0.80 0.43
CA ARG A 452 -8.50 0.43 1.77
C ARG A 452 -9.48 0.79 2.88
N ILE A 453 -10.12 1.95 2.81
CA ILE A 453 -11.09 2.40 3.84
C ILE A 453 -12.36 1.53 3.83
N ASP A 454 -12.82 1.12 2.65
CA ASP A 454 -14.09 0.41 2.47
C ASP A 454 -13.97 -1.13 2.68
N HIS A 455 -12.77 -1.65 2.96
CA HIS A 455 -12.50 -3.09 3.08
C HIS A 455 -11.63 -3.44 4.30
N GLU A 456 -11.78 -4.65 4.83
CA GLU A 456 -11.01 -5.20 5.97
C GLU A 456 -9.49 -5.18 5.72
N LEU A 457 -9.09 -5.23 4.44
CA LEU A 457 -7.71 -5.07 4.01
C LEU A 457 -7.03 -3.83 4.59
N GLY A 458 -7.75 -2.71 4.75
CA GLY A 458 -7.19 -1.47 5.27
C GLY A 458 -6.73 -1.58 6.72
N GLU A 459 -7.55 -2.18 7.58
CA GLU A 459 -7.21 -2.44 8.99
C GLU A 459 -6.13 -3.51 9.10
N TRP A 460 -6.26 -4.60 8.33
CA TRP A 460 -5.27 -5.68 8.35
C TRP A 460 -3.90 -5.20 7.90
N GLY A 461 -3.82 -4.41 6.83
CA GLY A 461 -2.56 -3.88 6.29
C GLY A 461 -1.85 -2.88 7.21
N GLN A 462 -2.55 -2.25 8.16
CA GLN A 462 -1.97 -1.37 9.18
C GLN A 462 -1.29 -2.13 10.32
N VAL A 463 -1.55 -3.44 10.47
CA VAL A 463 -0.90 -4.26 11.50
C VAL A 463 0.60 -4.29 11.24
N LYS A 464 1.41 -3.99 12.27
CA LYS A 464 2.87 -3.82 12.17
C LYS A 464 3.61 -4.96 11.47
N ASP A 465 3.14 -6.20 11.64
CA ASP A 465 3.78 -7.40 11.08
C ASP A 465 3.24 -7.78 9.68
N THR A 466 2.36 -6.97 9.09
CA THR A 466 1.81 -7.18 7.73
C THR A 466 2.50 -6.30 6.69
N PHE A 467 1.81 -5.30 6.14
CA PHE A 467 2.34 -4.30 5.22
C PHE A 467 2.74 -2.99 5.90
N ASN A 468 2.41 -2.83 7.20
CA ASN A 468 2.71 -1.63 7.98
C ASN A 468 2.26 -0.35 7.25
N TRP A 469 1.06 -0.37 6.69
CA TRP A 469 0.48 0.79 6.04
C TRP A 469 0.19 1.88 7.06
N GLU A 470 0.34 3.14 6.63
CA GLU A 470 -0.10 4.28 7.42
C GLU A 470 -1.62 4.25 7.61
N SER A 471 -2.07 4.66 8.79
CA SER A 471 -3.49 4.83 9.07
C SER A 471 -4.08 5.90 8.14
N LEU A 472 -5.26 5.61 7.60
CA LEU A 472 -6.05 6.58 6.84
C LEU A 472 -7.12 7.24 7.71
N GLU A 473 -7.03 7.09 9.04
CA GLU A 473 -7.94 7.72 9.98
C GLU A 473 -7.90 9.24 9.93
N ASP A 474 -6.86 9.87 9.40
CA ASP A 474 -6.79 11.34 9.24
C ASP A 474 -7.32 11.79 7.86
N GLU A 475 -7.58 10.86 6.94
CA GLU A 475 -8.09 11.20 5.61
C GLU A 475 -9.56 11.62 5.68
N ASN A 476 -9.89 12.66 4.91
CA ASN A 476 -11.27 13.11 4.75
C ASN A 476 -11.98 12.25 3.69
N VAL A 477 -12.73 11.24 4.16
CA VAL A 477 -13.41 10.27 3.30
C VAL A 477 -14.37 10.94 2.30
N PRO A 478 -15.24 11.90 2.68
CA PRO A 478 -16.01 12.70 1.73
C PRO A 478 -15.18 13.34 0.60
N VAL A 479 -14.04 13.97 0.94
CA VAL A 479 -13.12 14.58 -0.05
C VAL A 479 -12.57 13.52 -1.00
N LEU A 480 -12.12 12.38 -0.48
CA LEU A 480 -11.62 11.28 -1.31
C LEU A 480 -12.69 10.76 -2.26
N ARG A 481 -13.94 10.56 -1.79
CA ARG A 481 -15.06 10.11 -2.63
C ARG A 481 -15.37 11.10 -3.75
N ILE A 482 -15.35 12.40 -3.47
CA ILE A 482 -15.54 13.44 -4.48
C ILE A 482 -14.39 13.43 -5.50
N LYS A 483 -13.13 13.36 -5.04
CA LYS A 483 -11.95 13.31 -5.92
C LYS A 483 -11.95 12.07 -6.82
N ALA A 484 -12.31 10.89 -6.30
CA ALA A 484 -12.45 9.66 -7.08
C ALA A 484 -13.59 9.75 -8.11
N LYS A 485 -14.77 10.23 -7.69
CA LYS A 485 -15.95 10.37 -8.57
C LYS A 485 -15.67 11.26 -9.79
N TRP A 486 -14.93 12.34 -9.59
CA TRP A 486 -14.70 13.36 -10.61
C TRP A 486 -13.27 13.38 -11.18
N ARG A 487 -12.50 12.29 -11.05
CA ARG A 487 -11.11 12.25 -11.50
C ARG A 487 -10.92 12.71 -12.95
N ASP A 488 -11.69 12.13 -13.88
CA ASP A 488 -11.55 12.43 -15.31
C ASP A 488 -12.03 13.85 -15.62
N THR A 489 -13.17 14.28 -15.05
CA THR A 489 -13.71 15.64 -15.22
C THR A 489 -12.78 16.71 -14.62
N GLN A 490 -12.13 16.43 -13.49
CA GLN A 490 -11.12 17.30 -12.91
C GLN A 490 -9.90 17.40 -13.82
N ALA A 491 -9.45 16.29 -14.42
CA ALA A 491 -8.34 16.33 -15.37
C ALA A 491 -8.68 17.14 -16.64
N GLU A 492 -9.92 17.06 -17.13
CA GLU A 492 -10.41 17.92 -18.22
C GLU A 492 -10.43 19.40 -17.81
N TYR A 493 -10.89 19.72 -16.60
CA TYR A 493 -10.87 21.09 -16.06
C TYR A 493 -9.44 21.62 -15.87
N ASP A 494 -8.54 20.82 -15.32
CA ASP A 494 -7.13 21.18 -15.08
C ASP A 494 -6.34 21.36 -16.39
N ALA A 495 -6.79 20.71 -17.47
CA ALA A 495 -6.24 20.91 -18.81
C ALA A 495 -6.64 22.25 -19.45
N ILE A 496 -7.68 22.93 -18.94
CA ILE A 496 -8.02 24.30 -19.33
C ILE A 496 -6.99 25.25 -18.72
N ASP A 497 -6.41 26.12 -19.56
CA ASP A 497 -5.45 27.13 -19.15
C ASP A 497 -5.97 27.90 -17.92
N SER A 498 -5.13 28.02 -16.88
CA SER A 498 -5.50 28.72 -15.65
C SER A 498 -5.78 30.20 -15.86
N ASP A 499 -5.24 30.79 -16.94
CA ASP A 499 -5.48 32.18 -17.29
C ASP A 499 -6.77 32.37 -18.12
N ASP A 500 -7.33 31.30 -18.69
CA ASP A 500 -8.60 31.34 -19.44
C ASP A 500 -9.80 31.15 -18.51
N ARG A 501 -10.09 32.20 -17.74
CA ARG A 501 -11.20 32.22 -16.79
C ARG A 501 -12.56 31.99 -17.47
N GLU A 502 -12.76 32.51 -18.68
CA GLU A 502 -14.03 32.35 -19.41
C GLU A 502 -14.28 30.88 -19.77
N ALA A 503 -13.26 30.16 -20.23
CA ALA A 503 -13.37 28.72 -20.51
C ALA A 503 -13.63 27.89 -19.25
N ARG A 504 -12.98 28.22 -18.13
CA ARG A 504 -13.21 27.53 -16.84
C ARG A 504 -14.60 27.78 -16.30
N ASP A 505 -15.08 29.02 -16.33
CA ASP A 505 -16.43 29.38 -15.90
C ASP A 505 -17.48 28.69 -16.79
N ALA A 506 -17.26 28.65 -18.10
CA ALA A 506 -18.13 27.93 -19.04
C ALA A 506 -18.14 26.41 -18.78
N PHE A 507 -17.00 25.82 -18.44
CA PHE A 507 -16.91 24.41 -18.08
C PHE A 507 -17.68 24.09 -16.80
N MET A 508 -17.54 24.91 -15.75
CA MET A 508 -18.27 24.73 -14.49
C MET A 508 -19.78 24.91 -14.68
N LEU A 509 -20.21 25.84 -15.55
CA LEU A 509 -21.62 26.03 -15.89
C LEU A 509 -22.20 24.84 -16.68
N ALA A 510 -21.40 24.22 -17.54
CA ALA A 510 -21.81 23.03 -18.30
C ALA A 510 -21.83 21.74 -17.44
N ASN A 511 -21.09 21.71 -16.33
CA ASN A 511 -20.91 20.55 -15.45
C ASN A 511 -21.35 20.88 -14.02
N THR A 512 -22.63 21.21 -13.82
CA THR A 512 -23.15 21.68 -12.53
C THR A 512 -22.90 20.72 -11.37
N ASP A 513 -23.04 19.40 -11.59
CA ASP A 513 -22.80 18.41 -10.54
C ASP A 513 -21.33 18.38 -10.09
N PHE A 514 -20.38 18.58 -11.01
CA PHE A 514 -18.96 18.68 -10.71
C PHE A 514 -18.64 19.99 -9.98
N ARG A 515 -19.25 21.10 -10.40
CA ARG A 515 -19.12 22.39 -9.71
C ARG A 515 -19.61 22.30 -8.27
N ASP A 516 -20.82 21.76 -8.07
CA ASP A 516 -21.43 21.66 -6.76
C ASP A 516 -20.62 20.72 -5.85
N ASP A 517 -20.17 19.57 -6.35
CA ASP A 517 -19.29 18.67 -5.58
C ASP A 517 -17.89 19.26 -5.35
N SER A 518 -17.36 20.10 -6.26
CA SER A 518 -16.12 20.82 -6.03
C SER A 518 -16.24 21.81 -4.87
N GLN A 519 -17.39 22.49 -4.74
CA GLN A 519 -17.70 23.33 -3.58
C GLN A 519 -17.87 22.48 -2.31
N ARG A 520 -18.55 21.32 -2.38
CA ARG A 520 -18.60 20.38 -1.23
C ARG A 520 -17.21 19.96 -0.79
N ARG A 521 -16.33 19.63 -1.74
CA ARG A 521 -14.94 19.24 -1.48
C ARG A 521 -14.19 20.35 -0.75
N GLU A 522 -14.29 21.59 -1.24
CA GLU A 522 -13.67 22.76 -0.60
C GLU A 522 -14.15 22.90 0.85
N ALA A 523 -15.46 22.81 1.09
CA ALA A 523 -16.01 22.89 2.44
C ALA A 523 -15.57 21.73 3.37
N TYR A 524 -15.39 20.52 2.84
CA TYR A 524 -14.84 19.42 3.63
C TYR A 524 -13.32 19.55 3.84
N GLU A 525 -12.57 20.21 2.94
CA GLU A 525 -11.13 20.45 3.13
C GLU A 525 -10.85 21.48 4.24
N TRP A 526 -11.84 22.31 4.59
CA TRP A 526 -11.77 23.26 5.69
C TRP A 526 -11.77 22.63 7.08
N ASP A 527 -12.55 21.56 7.26
CA ASP A 527 -12.63 20.76 8.48
C ASP A 527 -13.21 19.39 8.11
N ARG A 528 -12.58 18.32 8.60
CA ARG A 528 -13.01 16.95 8.31
C ARG A 528 -14.41 16.64 8.85
N ASP A 529 -14.75 17.22 9.99
CA ASP A 529 -16.00 16.95 10.69
C ASP A 529 -17.05 18.03 10.42
N GLN A 530 -16.91 18.75 9.30
CA GLN A 530 -17.84 19.80 8.92
C GLN A 530 -19.28 19.27 8.80
N PRO A 531 -20.26 19.84 9.54
CA PRO A 531 -21.66 19.45 9.44
C PRO A 531 -22.19 19.59 8.01
N THR A 532 -22.96 18.59 7.55
CA THR A 532 -23.52 18.56 6.19
C THR A 532 -24.35 19.80 5.89
N GLU A 533 -25.05 20.37 6.87
CA GLU A 533 -25.83 21.60 6.71
C GLU A 533 -24.96 22.80 6.34
N ILE A 534 -23.76 22.91 6.91
CA ILE A 534 -22.81 23.98 6.59
C ILE A 534 -22.21 23.76 5.19
N VAL A 535 -21.92 22.51 4.84
CA VAL A 535 -21.41 22.15 3.50
C VAL A 535 -22.44 22.49 2.42
N GLU A 536 -23.70 22.11 2.60
CA GLU A 536 -24.75 22.44 1.63
C GLU A 536 -25.08 23.94 1.60
N ALA A 537 -24.97 24.65 2.74
CA ALA A 537 -25.07 26.11 2.76
C ALA A 537 -23.92 26.77 1.98
N HIS A 538 -22.71 26.22 2.02
CA HIS A 538 -21.60 26.68 1.20
C HIS A 538 -21.85 26.46 -0.30
N VAL A 539 -22.37 25.29 -0.68
CA VAL A 539 -22.75 25.00 -2.08
C VAL A 539 -23.84 25.97 -2.55
N ALA A 540 -24.90 26.14 -1.76
CA ALA A 540 -25.98 27.07 -2.09
C ALA A 540 -25.48 28.52 -2.22
N TYR A 541 -24.55 28.94 -1.35
CA TYR A 541 -23.87 30.22 -1.46
C TYR A 541 -23.07 30.34 -2.76
N GLY A 542 -22.28 29.33 -3.13
CA GLY A 542 -21.46 29.33 -4.34
C GLY A 542 -22.30 29.42 -5.61
N ILE A 543 -23.35 28.59 -5.72
CA ILE A 543 -24.31 28.63 -6.83
C ILE A 543 -24.92 30.02 -6.98
N LEU A 544 -25.42 30.60 -5.89
CA LEU A 544 -26.05 31.91 -5.92
C LEU A 544 -25.03 33.02 -6.24
N ALA A 545 -23.77 32.87 -5.82
CA ALA A 545 -22.70 33.83 -6.07
C ALA A 545 -22.28 33.82 -7.54
N ASP A 546 -22.27 32.66 -8.19
CA ASP A 546 -22.02 32.54 -9.62
C ASP A 546 -23.17 33.17 -10.44
N GLU A 547 -24.42 32.99 -10.01
CA GLU A 547 -25.59 33.52 -10.71
C GLU A 547 -25.77 35.04 -10.55
N ARG A 548 -25.46 35.59 -9.38
CA ARG A 548 -25.80 36.98 -9.00
C ARG A 548 -24.58 37.86 -8.72
N GLY A 549 -23.41 37.26 -8.51
CA GLY A 549 -22.23 37.92 -7.99
C GLY A 549 -22.16 37.84 -6.46
N ALA A 550 -20.96 37.64 -5.92
CA ALA A 550 -20.70 37.50 -4.49
C ALA A 550 -21.03 38.75 -3.64
N SER A 551 -21.23 39.92 -4.26
CA SER A 551 -21.62 41.18 -3.61
C SER A 551 -23.09 41.57 -3.85
N SER A 552 -23.88 40.70 -4.48
CA SER A 552 -25.31 40.95 -4.73
C SER A 552 -26.13 41.02 -3.45
N ALA A 553 -27.25 41.75 -3.51
CA ALA A 553 -28.21 41.80 -2.42
C ALA A 553 -28.75 40.41 -2.07
N GLU A 554 -28.99 39.55 -3.07
CA GLU A 554 -29.40 38.16 -2.89
C GLU A 554 -28.40 37.37 -2.03
N ILE A 555 -27.11 37.49 -2.31
CA ILE A 555 -26.07 36.81 -1.54
C ILE A 555 -25.98 37.36 -0.13
N MET A 556 -26.03 38.69 0.04
CA MET A 556 -25.95 39.28 1.37
C MET A 556 -27.16 38.90 2.23
N LEU A 557 -28.35 38.77 1.64
CA LEU A 557 -29.52 38.23 2.32
C LEU A 557 -29.39 36.74 2.64
N PHE A 558 -28.90 35.92 1.71
CA PHE A 558 -28.64 34.50 1.97
C PHE A 558 -27.76 34.33 3.22
N ARG A 559 -26.72 35.16 3.34
CA ARG A 559 -25.83 35.17 4.50
C ARG A 559 -26.49 35.72 5.77
N ALA A 560 -27.28 36.79 5.66
CA ALA A 560 -27.97 37.39 6.80
C ALA A 560 -29.06 36.47 7.37
N ASP A 561 -29.71 35.71 6.49
CA ASP A 561 -30.79 34.78 6.82
C ASP A 561 -30.28 33.35 7.08
N ASP A 562 -28.96 33.11 7.01
CA ASP A 562 -28.35 31.82 7.26
C ASP A 562 -28.60 31.37 8.71
N GLN A 563 -29.15 30.17 8.87
CA GLN A 563 -29.40 29.53 10.17
C GLN A 563 -28.53 28.30 10.39
N THR A 564 -27.71 27.92 9.41
CA THR A 564 -26.85 26.73 9.49
C THR A 564 -25.56 27.01 10.28
N GLY A 565 -25.21 28.29 10.48
CA GLY A 565 -23.96 28.73 11.08
C GLY A 565 -22.80 28.84 10.08
N TYR A 566 -23.05 28.62 8.79
CA TYR A 566 -22.07 28.78 7.72
C TYR A 566 -21.48 30.21 7.69
N ASN A 567 -22.33 31.24 7.75
CA ASN A 567 -21.86 32.62 7.72
C ASN A 567 -20.96 32.93 8.93
N ASP A 568 -21.38 32.54 10.13
CA ASP A 568 -20.62 32.80 11.36
C ASP A 568 -19.27 32.06 11.34
N MET A 569 -19.26 30.81 10.89
CA MET A 569 -18.02 30.04 10.71
C MET A 569 -17.07 30.73 9.72
N ARG A 570 -17.57 31.17 8.55
CA ARG A 570 -16.77 31.83 7.51
C ARG A 570 -16.24 33.20 7.94
N VAL A 571 -17.01 33.92 8.75
CA VAL A 571 -16.59 35.21 9.33
C VAL A 571 -15.53 34.99 10.40
N ALA A 572 -15.71 34.00 11.28
CA ALA A 572 -14.74 33.66 12.31
C ALA A 572 -13.39 33.23 11.72
N ARG A 573 -13.40 32.45 10.63
CA ARG A 573 -12.18 32.06 9.89
C ARG A 573 -11.50 33.24 9.17
N GLY A 574 -12.27 34.26 8.77
CA GLY A 574 -11.76 35.42 8.04
C GLY A 574 -11.04 36.48 8.87
N LEU A 575 -10.86 36.26 10.17
CA LEU A 575 -10.10 37.16 11.04
C LEU A 575 -8.58 36.95 10.92
N ASP A 576 -8.16 35.85 10.30
CA ASP A 576 -6.77 35.53 10.00
C ASP A 576 -6.57 35.64 8.47
N ASP A 577 -6.25 36.86 8.01
CA ASP A 577 -6.34 37.45 6.65
C ASP A 577 -5.77 36.70 5.40
N GLU A 578 -5.50 35.38 5.41
CA GLU A 578 -4.86 34.71 4.24
C GLU A 578 -5.77 33.73 3.46
N ASP A 579 -6.79 33.10 4.05
CA ASP A 579 -7.47 31.96 3.42
C ASP A 579 -9.01 32.09 3.31
N GLY A 580 -9.47 33.00 2.46
CA GLY A 580 -10.82 32.91 1.89
C GLY A 580 -12.00 33.16 2.83
N GLY A 581 -11.80 33.71 4.03
CA GLY A 581 -12.90 34.07 4.94
C GLY A 581 -13.81 35.18 4.43
N LEU A 582 -15.02 35.28 4.99
CA LEU A 582 -16.01 36.30 4.59
C LEU A 582 -16.00 37.48 5.56
N LYS A 583 -16.17 38.70 5.05
CA LYS A 583 -16.41 39.89 5.91
C LYS A 583 -17.74 39.78 6.62
N ALA A 584 -17.84 40.23 7.87
CA ALA A 584 -19.12 40.29 8.57
C ALA A 584 -20.22 40.97 7.74
N VAL A 585 -21.44 40.43 7.79
CA VAL A 585 -22.58 41.00 7.09
C VAL A 585 -22.95 42.34 7.74
N GLU A 586 -23.04 43.41 6.95
CA GLU A 586 -23.52 44.72 7.40
C GLU A 586 -25.03 44.64 7.68
N THR A 587 -25.40 44.25 8.90
CA THR A 587 -26.81 44.00 9.30
C THR A 587 -27.72 45.22 9.09
N ALA A 588 -27.17 46.44 9.20
CA ALA A 588 -27.88 47.69 8.91
C ALA A 588 -28.37 47.79 7.45
N ARG A 589 -27.75 47.06 6.51
CA ARG A 589 -28.12 47.06 5.09
C ARG A 589 -29.10 45.95 4.71
N VAL A 590 -29.43 45.04 5.64
CA VAL A 590 -30.40 43.96 5.38
C VAL A 590 -31.74 44.49 4.86
N PRO A 591 -32.34 45.56 5.45
CA PRO A 591 -33.57 46.13 4.90
C PRO A 591 -33.43 46.64 3.46
N ILE A 592 -32.28 47.25 3.12
CA ILE A 592 -31.96 47.72 1.77
C ILE A 592 -31.92 46.52 0.81
N TRP A 593 -31.17 45.47 1.15
CA TRP A 593 -31.05 44.30 0.30
C TRP A 593 -32.40 43.58 0.11
N ARG A 594 -33.25 43.51 1.13
CA ARG A 594 -34.62 42.95 0.98
C ARG A 594 -35.43 43.73 -0.05
N ILE A 595 -35.32 45.06 -0.06
CA ILE A 595 -35.97 45.92 -1.06
C ILE A 595 -35.35 45.69 -2.45
N ASP A 596 -34.02 45.67 -2.55
CA ASP A 596 -33.31 45.45 -3.81
C ASP A 596 -33.71 44.13 -4.48
N VAL A 597 -33.81 43.05 -3.70
CA VAL A 597 -34.21 41.73 -4.20
C VAL A 597 -35.69 41.69 -4.56
N ALA A 598 -36.58 42.22 -3.70
CA ALA A 598 -38.01 42.22 -3.94
C ALA A 598 -38.41 43.03 -5.19
N PHE A 599 -37.65 44.10 -5.50
CA PHE A 599 -37.98 45.04 -6.57
C PHE A 599 -36.92 45.15 -7.67
N ARG A 600 -36.04 44.16 -7.80
CA ARG A 600 -34.93 44.15 -8.77
C ARG A 600 -35.33 44.55 -10.19
N ASP A 601 -36.38 43.92 -10.74
CA ASP A 601 -36.82 44.18 -12.11
C ASP A 601 -37.36 45.62 -12.26
N LYS A 602 -37.97 46.16 -11.19
CA LYS A 602 -38.45 47.55 -11.15
C LYS A 602 -37.32 48.55 -11.01
N ASP A 603 -36.27 48.21 -10.27
CA ASP A 603 -35.05 49.02 -10.24
C ASP A 603 -34.35 49.04 -11.60
N ALA A 604 -34.33 47.92 -12.33
CA ALA A 604 -33.81 47.88 -13.70
C ALA A 604 -34.66 48.75 -14.64
N GLU A 605 -35.99 48.65 -14.59
CA GLU A 605 -36.90 49.53 -15.36
C GLU A 605 -36.67 51.01 -15.03
N TYR A 606 -36.55 51.36 -13.74
CA TYR A 606 -36.33 52.73 -13.28
C TYR A 606 -34.95 53.27 -13.67
N GLY A 607 -33.90 52.43 -13.54
CA GLY A 607 -32.52 52.75 -13.91
C GLY A 607 -32.36 52.95 -15.43
N ALA A 608 -33.12 52.21 -16.24
CA ALA A 608 -33.15 52.34 -17.69
C ALA A 608 -33.78 53.66 -18.18
N ILE A 609 -34.48 54.40 -17.31
CA ILE A 609 -34.93 55.76 -17.61
C ILE A 609 -33.70 56.67 -17.60
N GLN A 610 -33.13 56.88 -18.79
CA GLN A 610 -31.99 57.74 -19.05
C GLN A 610 -32.40 58.83 -20.04
N ASN A 611 -32.00 60.07 -19.76
CA ASN A 611 -32.19 61.22 -20.64
C ASN A 611 -30.97 62.13 -20.52
N ASP A 612 -30.51 62.70 -21.64
CA ASP A 612 -29.39 63.65 -21.64
C ASP A 612 -29.72 64.91 -20.83
N ASP A 613 -31.00 65.27 -20.72
CA ASP A 613 -31.50 66.30 -19.83
C ASP A 613 -31.92 65.70 -18.49
N LEU A 614 -31.14 65.99 -17.44
CA LEU A 614 -31.38 65.51 -16.08
C LEU A 614 -32.75 65.93 -15.52
N ALA A 615 -33.29 67.08 -15.94
CA ALA A 615 -34.61 67.53 -15.50
C ALA A 615 -35.72 66.67 -16.13
N VAL A 616 -35.57 66.32 -17.41
CA VAL A 616 -36.50 65.42 -18.10
C VAL A 616 -36.38 64.01 -17.52
N GLN A 617 -35.17 63.52 -17.25
CA GLN A 617 -34.95 62.24 -16.59
C GLN A 617 -35.64 62.17 -15.22
N ALA A 618 -35.49 63.23 -14.41
CA ALA A 618 -36.13 63.33 -13.10
C ALA A 618 -37.66 63.33 -13.22
N ALA A 619 -38.22 64.04 -14.19
CA ALA A 619 -39.65 64.06 -14.45
C ALA A 619 -40.19 62.69 -14.90
N ASP A 620 -39.48 61.99 -15.79
CA ASP A 620 -39.86 60.66 -16.28
C ASP A 620 -39.78 59.60 -15.17
N ARG A 621 -38.75 59.69 -14.31
CA ARG A 621 -38.62 58.85 -13.10
C ARG A 621 -39.73 59.12 -12.10
N ALA A 622 -40.07 60.38 -11.84
CA ALA A 622 -41.20 60.73 -11.00
C ALA A 622 -42.53 60.20 -11.57
N ALA A 623 -42.72 60.31 -12.89
CA ALA A 623 -43.88 59.76 -13.58
C ALA A 623 -43.93 58.23 -13.53
N PHE A 624 -42.78 57.55 -13.52
CA PHE A 624 -42.70 56.10 -13.31
C PHE A 624 -43.18 55.69 -11.93
N LEU A 625 -42.72 56.38 -10.87
CA LEU A 625 -43.11 56.11 -9.49
C LEU A 625 -44.59 56.44 -9.21
N ALA A 626 -45.14 57.45 -9.89
CA ALA A 626 -46.54 57.86 -9.73
C ALA A 626 -47.57 56.91 -10.39
N LYS A 627 -47.14 55.88 -11.14
CA LYS A 627 -48.07 54.90 -11.73
C LYS A 627 -48.60 54.00 -10.62
N ALA A 628 -49.92 53.82 -10.53
CA ALA A 628 -50.56 52.96 -9.53
C ALA A 628 -49.97 51.54 -9.47
N LYS A 629 -49.59 50.96 -10.62
CA LYS A 629 -48.94 49.63 -10.68
C LYS A 629 -47.52 49.57 -10.06
N ASN A 630 -46.95 50.71 -9.70
CA ASN A 630 -45.62 50.86 -9.13
C ASN A 630 -45.69 51.48 -7.71
N GLU A 631 -46.86 51.57 -7.09
CA GLU A 631 -47.05 52.19 -5.77
C GLU A 631 -46.21 51.50 -4.69
N ASP A 632 -46.27 50.17 -4.60
CA ASP A 632 -45.46 49.38 -3.65
C ASP A 632 -43.95 49.59 -3.87
N TYR A 633 -43.52 49.67 -5.12
CA TYR A 633 -42.12 49.96 -5.46
C TYR A 633 -41.73 51.38 -5.08
N ALA A 634 -42.62 52.37 -5.27
CA ALA A 634 -42.35 53.75 -4.89
C ALA A 634 -42.18 53.86 -3.37
N ILE A 635 -43.05 53.22 -2.58
CA ILE A 635 -42.92 53.11 -1.12
C ILE A 635 -41.59 52.47 -0.75
N ALA A 636 -41.30 51.27 -1.27
CA ALA A 636 -40.08 50.54 -0.96
C ALA A 636 -38.81 51.30 -1.36
N ARG A 637 -38.82 51.99 -2.50
CA ARG A 637 -37.69 52.83 -2.93
C ARG A 637 -37.43 53.98 -1.95
N ARG A 638 -38.46 54.63 -1.42
CA ARG A 638 -38.29 55.68 -0.40
C ARG A 638 -37.85 55.10 0.94
N GLN A 639 -38.29 53.90 1.29
CA GLN A 639 -37.77 53.18 2.46
C GLN A 639 -36.27 52.89 2.30
N ARG A 640 -35.84 52.44 1.12
CA ARG A 640 -34.41 52.25 0.81
C ARG A 640 -33.63 53.55 0.95
N GLU A 641 -34.12 54.65 0.36
CA GLU A 641 -33.48 55.97 0.50
C GLU A 641 -33.33 56.37 1.98
N PHE A 642 -34.33 56.08 2.82
CA PHE A 642 -34.24 56.30 4.27
C PHE A 642 -33.13 55.46 4.92
N TYR A 643 -33.06 54.17 4.62
CA TYR A 643 -32.01 53.29 5.17
C TYR A 643 -30.60 53.62 4.66
N GLU A 644 -30.48 54.20 3.47
CA GLU A 644 -29.19 54.67 2.93
C GLU A 644 -28.66 55.87 3.73
N LEU A 645 -29.54 56.77 4.17
CA LEU A 645 -29.20 57.83 5.14
C LEU A 645 -28.76 57.25 6.49
N ASP A 646 -29.33 56.09 6.85
CA ASP A 646 -29.13 55.47 8.17
C ASP A 646 -27.74 54.88 8.40
N SER A 647 -26.99 54.62 7.31
CA SER A 647 -25.59 54.19 7.42
C SER A 647 -24.68 55.17 8.18
N GLY A 648 -25.08 56.46 8.29
CA GLY A 648 -24.47 57.46 9.17
C GLY A 648 -25.19 57.65 10.52
N LEU A 649 -26.52 57.52 10.56
CA LEU A 649 -27.35 57.85 11.73
C LEU A 649 -27.15 56.94 12.95
N VAL A 650 -26.96 55.63 12.74
CA VAL A 650 -26.70 54.68 13.84
C VAL A 650 -25.37 55.00 14.54
N THR A 651 -24.42 55.62 13.83
CA THR A 651 -23.12 56.01 14.39
C THR A 651 -23.09 57.46 14.90
N VAL A 652 -23.85 58.37 14.28
CA VAL A 652 -23.71 59.82 14.53
C VAL A 652 -24.76 60.38 15.51
N ASN A 653 -25.96 59.81 15.63
CA ASN A 653 -26.96 60.34 16.57
C ASN A 653 -26.96 59.73 17.99
N VAL A 654 -25.98 58.88 18.30
CA VAL A 654 -25.62 58.56 19.70
C VAL A 654 -24.46 59.44 20.20
N LEU A 655 -23.73 60.14 19.32
CA LEU A 655 -22.45 60.78 19.65
C LEU A 655 -22.24 62.21 19.08
N GLY A 656 -23.31 62.96 18.80
CA GLY A 656 -23.25 64.38 18.43
C GLY A 656 -23.59 65.34 19.58
N GLU A 657 -22.59 66.14 20.01
CA GLU A 657 -22.63 67.24 20.98
C GLU A 657 -23.10 66.96 22.43
N GLY A 658 -22.27 66.23 23.19
CA GLY A 658 -22.06 66.50 24.62
C GLY A 658 -23.26 66.29 25.56
N LYS A 659 -24.28 65.53 25.17
CA LYS A 659 -25.36 65.04 26.03
C LYS A 659 -25.71 63.59 25.66
N PRO A 660 -25.90 62.68 26.65
CA PRO A 660 -26.18 61.28 26.38
C PRO A 660 -27.55 61.08 25.67
N PRO A 661 -27.74 59.95 24.96
CA PRO A 661 -28.86 59.71 24.04
C PRO A 661 -30.21 59.88 24.73
N THR A 662 -31.17 60.53 24.10
CA THR A 662 -32.43 60.98 24.72
C THR A 662 -33.31 59.88 25.29
N VAL A 663 -33.27 58.66 24.77
CA VAL A 663 -33.98 57.51 25.37
C VAL A 663 -33.30 57.05 26.67
N PHE A 664 -31.96 57.07 26.69
CA PHE A 664 -31.16 56.76 27.87
C PHE A 664 -31.16 57.93 28.88
N ALA A 665 -31.29 59.17 28.41
CA ALA A 665 -31.39 60.37 29.23
C ALA A 665 -32.75 60.48 29.92
N ASP A 666 -33.86 60.07 29.27
CA ASP A 666 -35.16 59.96 29.93
C ASP A 666 -35.20 58.78 30.91
N PHE A 667 -34.50 57.67 30.63
CA PHE A 667 -34.27 56.61 31.61
C PHE A 667 -33.47 57.12 32.82
N ILE A 668 -32.35 57.82 32.60
CA ILE A 668 -31.50 58.44 33.63
C ILE A 668 -32.28 59.48 34.46
N LYS A 669 -33.16 60.26 33.84
CA LYS A 669 -33.94 61.33 34.49
C LYS A 669 -35.19 60.81 35.19
N ARG A 670 -35.75 59.69 34.73
CA ARG A 670 -36.90 59.00 35.34
C ARG A 670 -36.50 58.11 36.53
N TYR A 671 -35.24 57.67 36.58
CA TYR A 671 -34.70 56.79 37.63
C TYR A 671 -33.52 57.38 38.45
N ASP A 672 -33.14 58.64 38.21
CA ASP A 672 -32.13 59.42 38.94
C ASP A 672 -30.77 58.72 39.12
N VAL A 673 -30.15 58.29 38.01
CA VAL A 673 -28.85 57.56 38.01
C VAL A 673 -27.71 58.45 37.46
N PRO A 674 -26.55 58.61 38.14
CA PRO A 674 -25.48 59.48 37.65
C PRO A 674 -24.72 58.89 36.45
N ALA A 675 -24.49 59.72 35.43
CA ALA A 675 -23.77 59.34 34.21
C ALA A 675 -22.24 59.32 34.40
N ILE A 676 -21.60 58.15 34.27
CA ILE A 676 -20.15 58.01 34.11
C ILE A 676 -19.84 57.03 32.96
N ALA A 677 -19.26 57.61 31.90
CA ALA A 677 -18.34 57.13 30.85
C ALA A 677 -18.42 55.68 30.28
N PHE A 678 -18.68 55.60 28.97
CA PHE A 678 -18.09 54.58 28.08
C PHE A 678 -17.35 55.30 26.95
N GLU A 679 -16.03 55.24 26.97
CA GLU A 679 -15.17 55.60 25.84
C GLU A 679 -14.05 54.56 25.79
N SER A 680 -14.00 53.72 24.77
CA SER A 680 -12.73 53.24 24.21
C SER A 680 -12.91 52.51 22.88
N ILE A 681 -12.21 53.02 21.86
CA ILE A 681 -11.53 52.21 20.83
C ILE A 681 -10.05 52.64 20.83
N THR A 682 -9.19 51.63 21.02
CA THR A 682 -7.74 51.44 20.75
C THR A 682 -6.76 52.62 20.77
N THR A 683 -5.67 52.46 21.53
CA THR A 683 -4.33 52.88 21.12
C THR A 683 -3.25 52.04 21.82
N GLU A 684 -2.31 51.51 21.03
CA GLU A 684 -1.08 50.86 21.51
C GLU A 684 -0.18 51.88 22.20
N ILE A 685 0.35 51.55 23.39
CA ILE A 685 1.45 52.30 23.99
C ILE A 685 2.48 51.34 24.56
N GLY A 686 3.64 51.25 23.89
CA GLY A 686 4.87 50.79 24.50
C GLY A 686 5.48 51.90 25.36
N ASP A 687 5.62 51.66 26.66
CA ASP A 687 6.40 52.54 27.54
C ASP A 687 7.50 51.74 28.27
N ALA A 688 8.74 51.99 27.87
CA ALA A 688 9.97 51.37 28.38
C ALA A 688 10.25 51.70 29.85
N ALA A 689 9.54 52.66 30.45
CA ALA A 689 9.70 53.01 31.87
C ALA A 689 9.10 51.96 32.83
N PHE A 690 8.03 51.26 32.41
CA PHE A 690 7.32 50.30 33.26
C PHE A 690 8.05 48.95 33.34
N ALA A 691 8.51 48.43 32.20
CA ALA A 691 9.30 47.19 32.11
C ALA A 691 10.62 47.28 32.92
N LYS A 692 11.21 48.48 33.02
CA LYS A 692 12.43 48.74 33.78
C LYS A 692 12.24 48.66 35.31
N LYS A 693 11.02 48.82 35.82
CA LYS A 693 10.74 48.87 37.26
C LYS A 693 10.23 47.54 37.83
N TYR A 694 9.54 46.71 37.02
CA TYR A 694 8.86 45.51 37.52
C TYR A 694 9.25 44.19 36.82
N GLY A 695 10.16 44.22 35.84
CA GLY A 695 10.72 43.03 35.18
C GLY A 695 9.87 42.52 34.01
N ALA A 696 10.54 42.04 32.96
CA ALA A 696 9.94 41.72 31.65
C ALA A 696 9.04 40.46 31.61
N GLY A 697 8.65 39.90 32.77
CA GLY A 697 7.84 38.68 32.86
C GLY A 697 6.39 38.89 33.32
N TYR A 698 6.01 40.12 33.67
CA TYR A 698 4.62 40.46 34.03
C TYR A 698 3.99 41.21 32.86
N LEU A 699 3.34 40.48 31.93
CA LEU A 699 2.10 40.87 31.21
C LEU A 699 1.97 40.11 29.87
N GLN A 700 1.18 39.03 29.90
CA GLN A 700 0.22 38.75 28.82
C GLN A 700 -1.15 38.68 29.48
N GLY A 701 -1.83 39.83 29.50
CA GLY A 701 -3.17 40.02 30.00
C GLY A 701 -3.59 41.47 29.72
N ARG A 702 -4.79 41.67 29.16
CA ARG A 702 -5.38 42.99 28.92
C ARG A 702 -5.60 43.68 30.27
N ILE A 703 -5.04 44.87 30.46
CA ILE A 703 -5.40 45.75 31.59
C ILE A 703 -6.40 46.78 31.06
N ILE A 704 -7.58 46.88 31.67
CA ILE A 704 -8.55 47.95 31.40
C ILE A 704 -8.46 48.95 32.57
N LEU A 705 -7.73 50.05 32.39
CA LEU A 705 -7.75 51.12 33.39
C LEU A 705 -9.00 51.98 33.19
N GLY A 706 -10.06 51.69 33.95
CA GLY A 706 -11.22 52.57 34.07
C GLY A 706 -10.83 53.94 34.66
N SER A 707 -11.38 55.02 34.11
CA SER A 707 -11.06 56.42 34.39
C SER A 707 -11.53 56.93 35.76
N SER A 708 -11.21 56.23 36.85
CA SER A 708 -11.34 56.75 38.21
C SER A 708 -10.14 57.65 38.52
N LYS A 709 -10.37 58.90 38.93
CA LYS A 709 -9.31 59.79 39.45
C LYS A 709 -8.71 59.31 40.79
N ASP A 710 -9.32 58.30 41.40
CA ASP A 710 -8.90 57.74 42.67
C ASP A 710 -8.36 56.31 42.46
N LEU A 711 -7.05 56.18 42.61
CA LEU A 711 -6.27 54.97 42.33
C LEU A 711 -6.79 53.74 43.10
N ILE A 712 -7.37 53.97 44.27
CA ILE A 712 -7.90 52.90 45.15
C ILE A 712 -9.10 52.20 44.49
N TRP A 713 -9.93 52.95 43.76
CA TRP A 713 -11.13 52.43 43.10
C TRP A 713 -10.81 51.68 41.80
N ALA A 714 -9.84 52.17 41.03
CA ALA A 714 -9.34 51.44 39.86
C ALA A 714 -8.69 50.11 40.28
N MET A 715 -7.91 50.12 41.37
CA MET A 715 -7.35 48.88 41.92
C MET A 715 -8.41 47.93 42.46
N ALA A 716 -9.48 48.43 43.11
CA ALA A 716 -10.59 47.60 43.59
C ALA A 716 -11.34 46.92 42.45
N HIS A 717 -11.60 47.66 41.36
CA HIS A 717 -12.27 47.15 40.17
C HIS A 717 -11.45 46.04 39.50
N GLU A 718 -10.16 46.27 39.25
CA GLU A 718 -9.29 45.29 38.59
C GLU A 718 -9.04 44.06 39.45
N THR A 719 -8.88 44.24 40.77
CA THR A 719 -8.71 43.11 41.71
C THR A 719 -9.94 42.22 41.73
N ALA A 720 -11.15 42.80 41.64
CA ALA A 720 -12.39 42.05 41.55
C ALA A 720 -12.56 41.36 40.18
N HIS A 721 -12.02 41.92 39.09
CA HIS A 721 -12.12 41.33 37.74
C HIS A 721 -11.20 40.12 37.62
N TRP A 722 -9.95 40.29 38.01
CA TRP A 722 -8.94 39.24 38.10
C TRP A 722 -9.39 38.07 38.97
N ALA A 723 -10.01 38.40 40.10
CA ALA A 723 -10.63 37.48 41.03
C ALA A 723 -11.76 36.63 40.43
N TYR A 724 -12.62 37.24 39.63
CA TYR A 724 -13.76 36.57 39.02
C TYR A 724 -13.32 35.55 37.96
N GLU A 725 -12.27 35.87 37.20
CA GLU A 725 -11.69 34.97 36.19
C GLU A 725 -11.01 33.75 36.81
N ARG A 726 -10.36 33.90 37.96
CA ARG A 726 -9.61 32.83 38.64
C ARG A 726 -10.37 32.06 39.72
N LEU A 727 -11.63 32.39 39.96
CA LEU A 727 -12.44 31.80 41.04
C LEU A 727 -12.62 30.28 40.96
N GLU A 728 -12.41 29.68 39.77
CA GLU A 728 -12.49 28.24 39.56
C GLU A 728 -11.14 27.52 39.72
N GLU A 729 -10.02 28.25 39.74
CA GLU A 729 -8.66 27.67 39.76
C GLU A 729 -8.07 27.58 41.18
N ASP A 730 -8.27 28.58 42.05
CA ASP A 730 -7.77 28.57 43.45
C ASP A 730 -8.58 29.50 44.38
N GLN A 731 -9.57 28.94 45.07
CA GLN A 731 -10.49 29.70 45.93
C GLN A 731 -9.86 30.20 47.24
N GLU A 732 -8.80 29.56 47.72
CA GLU A 732 -8.19 29.88 49.02
C GLU A 732 -7.20 31.06 48.88
N ALA A 733 -6.36 31.03 47.84
CA ALA A 733 -5.50 32.16 47.48
C ALA A 733 -6.33 33.41 47.12
N PHE A 734 -7.49 33.21 46.50
CA PHE A 734 -8.45 34.27 46.22
C PHE A 734 -9.01 34.91 47.50
N ALA A 735 -9.49 34.09 48.43
CA ALA A 735 -10.06 34.56 49.69
C ALA A 735 -9.06 35.40 50.50
N ASP A 736 -7.81 34.97 50.55
CA ASP A 736 -6.73 35.67 51.25
C ASP A 736 -6.32 36.98 50.54
N GLY A 737 -6.29 36.99 49.20
CA GLY A 737 -5.98 38.18 48.41
C GLY A 737 -7.02 39.29 48.59
N VAL A 738 -8.31 38.97 48.54
CA VAL A 738 -9.36 39.97 48.75
C VAL A 738 -9.43 40.42 50.20
N LYS A 739 -9.22 39.52 51.16
CA LYS A 739 -9.18 39.89 52.57
C LYS A 739 -8.04 40.86 52.86
N ALA A 740 -6.83 40.60 52.35
CA ALA A 740 -5.70 41.51 52.46
C ALA A 740 -5.96 42.87 51.77
N PHE A 741 -6.66 42.86 50.63
CA PHE A 741 -7.05 44.08 49.92
C PHE A 741 -8.06 44.92 50.71
N VAL A 742 -9.11 44.30 51.26
CA VAL A 742 -10.12 45.00 52.09
C VAL A 742 -9.50 45.53 53.38
N GLU A 743 -8.58 44.79 54.02
CA GLU A 743 -7.79 45.28 55.17
C GLU A 743 -6.95 46.50 54.79
N LEU A 744 -6.26 46.46 53.64
CA LEU A 744 -5.43 47.57 53.16
C LEU A 744 -6.28 48.82 52.84
N GLY A 745 -7.45 48.65 52.21
CA GLY A 745 -8.39 49.73 51.93
C GLY A 745 -8.96 50.35 53.21
N ARG A 746 -9.30 49.53 54.21
CA ARG A 746 -9.83 49.99 55.49
C ARG A 746 -8.84 50.87 56.27
N ASP A 747 -7.55 50.52 56.26
CA ASP A 747 -6.50 51.27 56.96
C ASP A 747 -6.09 52.57 56.24
N LYS A 748 -6.26 52.64 54.92
CA LYS A 748 -5.75 53.74 54.07
C LYS A 748 -6.80 54.78 53.70
N VAL A 749 -8.09 54.46 53.78
CA VAL A 749 -9.15 55.34 53.27
C VAL A 749 -9.81 56.14 54.40
N GLY A 750 -9.92 57.46 54.24
CA GLY A 750 -10.49 58.36 55.25
C GLY A 750 -11.96 58.05 55.58
N ARG A 751 -12.46 58.59 56.71
CA ARG A 751 -13.80 58.31 57.30
C ARG A 751 -14.99 58.35 56.33
N ARG A 752 -14.86 59.01 55.17
CA ARG A 752 -15.92 59.16 54.17
C ARG A 752 -16.32 57.85 53.49
N HIS A 753 -15.49 56.81 53.50
CA HIS A 753 -15.77 55.53 52.82
C HIS A 753 -15.74 54.31 53.76
N ALA A 754 -15.59 54.53 55.06
CA ALA A 754 -15.52 53.46 56.06
C ALA A 754 -16.77 52.55 56.04
N LEU A 755 -17.95 53.12 55.79
CA LEU A 755 -19.22 52.39 55.72
C LEU A 755 -19.29 51.38 54.56
N LEU A 756 -18.73 51.73 53.40
CA LEU A 756 -18.65 50.82 52.27
C LEU A 756 -17.63 49.71 52.55
N TRP A 757 -16.45 50.05 53.08
CA TRP A 757 -15.44 49.05 53.40
C TRP A 757 -15.88 48.09 54.49
N ASP A 758 -16.61 48.56 55.50
CA ASP A 758 -17.22 47.70 56.51
C ASP A 758 -18.31 46.80 55.88
N LYS A 759 -19.08 47.29 54.89
CA LYS A 759 -20.07 46.49 54.14
C LYS A 759 -19.41 45.42 53.27
N LEU A 760 -18.32 45.76 52.56
CA LEU A 760 -17.52 44.81 51.78
C LEU A 760 -16.82 43.77 52.67
N TRP A 761 -16.42 44.16 53.88
CA TRP A 761 -15.87 43.26 54.90
C TRP A 761 -16.94 42.32 55.48
N ASP A 762 -18.16 42.80 55.71
CA ASP A 762 -19.27 41.95 56.13
C ASP A 762 -19.67 40.96 55.02
N MET A 763 -19.53 41.35 53.76
CA MET A 763 -19.76 40.47 52.60
C MET A 763 -18.66 39.42 52.45
N SER A 764 -17.40 39.76 52.70
CA SER A 764 -16.29 38.78 52.67
C SER A 764 -16.44 37.67 53.72
N GLY A 765 -17.07 37.98 54.86
CA GLY A 765 -17.39 37.00 55.90
C GLY A 765 -18.48 35.98 55.55
N LYS A 766 -19.26 36.21 54.48
CA LYS A 766 -20.36 35.33 54.04
C LYS A 766 -19.92 34.19 53.10
N GLY A 767 -18.63 34.12 52.79
CA GLY A 767 -18.07 33.16 51.84
C GLY A 767 -18.07 33.69 50.40
N TRP A 768 -16.98 33.41 49.71
CA TRP A 768 -16.64 33.94 48.39
C TRP A 768 -17.35 33.18 47.26
N THR A 769 -18.65 33.44 47.08
CA THR A 769 -19.44 32.86 45.99
C THR A 769 -19.64 33.87 44.85
N ARG A 770 -19.80 33.40 43.62
CA ARG A 770 -20.06 34.29 42.44
C ARG A 770 -21.17 35.33 42.68
N PRO A 771 -22.32 35.00 43.31
CA PRO A 771 -23.35 36.00 43.63
C PRO A 771 -22.86 37.09 44.59
N VAL A 772 -22.06 36.73 45.61
CA VAL A 772 -21.49 37.69 46.56
C VAL A 772 -20.48 38.61 45.87
N ILE A 773 -19.70 38.10 44.92
CA ILE A 773 -18.73 38.88 44.15
C ILE A 773 -19.43 39.83 43.18
N ALA A 774 -20.47 39.39 42.49
CA ALA A 774 -21.28 40.25 41.63
C ALA A 774 -21.98 41.37 42.44
N GLU A 775 -22.44 41.06 43.65
CA GLU A 775 -23.02 42.03 44.57
C GLU A 775 -21.97 43.01 45.10
N MET A 776 -20.75 42.56 45.40
CA MET A 776 -19.63 43.44 45.75
C MET A 776 -19.24 44.35 44.59
N TYR A 777 -19.25 43.85 43.35
CA TYR A 777 -18.98 44.63 42.16
C TYR A 777 -19.97 45.79 41.99
N ALA A 778 -21.25 45.49 42.14
CA ALA A 778 -22.31 46.49 42.04
C ALA A 778 -22.17 47.58 43.14
N GLU A 779 -21.81 47.18 44.37
CA GLU A 779 -21.61 48.09 45.50
C GLU A 779 -20.32 48.93 45.36
N ILE A 780 -19.24 48.36 44.84
CA ILE A 780 -17.99 49.07 44.53
C ILE A 780 -18.24 50.12 43.44
N TYR A 781 -18.93 49.74 42.37
CA TYR A 781 -19.23 50.66 41.27
C TYR A 781 -20.14 51.80 41.74
N ALA A 782 -21.19 51.51 42.52
CA ALA A 782 -22.08 52.51 43.09
C ALA A 782 -21.35 53.48 44.03
N GLY A 783 -20.48 52.97 44.91
CA GLY A 783 -19.69 53.81 45.81
C GLY A 783 -18.67 54.71 45.09
N SER A 784 -18.10 54.24 43.97
CA SER A 784 -17.13 55.01 43.15
C SER A 784 -17.77 56.20 42.42
N ALA A 785 -19.08 56.14 42.16
CA ALA A 785 -19.86 57.23 41.57
C ALA A 785 -20.26 58.34 42.58
N GLY A 786 -19.87 58.21 43.85
CA GLY A 786 -20.10 59.22 44.89
C GLY A 786 -21.44 59.12 45.62
N GLU A 787 -22.26 58.10 45.32
CA GLU A 787 -23.55 57.87 45.96
C GLU A 787 -23.46 56.72 46.97
N ILE A 788 -23.56 57.06 48.26
CA ILE A 788 -23.70 56.06 49.33
C ILE A 788 -25.20 55.84 49.56
N GLY A 789 -25.87 55.27 48.55
CA GLY A 789 -27.30 54.90 48.53
C GLY A 789 -27.52 53.46 48.03
N GLU A 790 -28.74 52.93 48.16
CA GLU A 790 -29.07 51.56 47.72
C GLU A 790 -28.94 51.41 46.19
N VAL A 791 -28.18 50.41 45.72
CA VAL A 791 -27.98 50.11 44.29
C VAL A 791 -29.33 49.83 43.61
N PRO A 792 -29.68 50.52 42.50
CA PRO A 792 -30.94 50.29 41.79
C PRO A 792 -31.14 48.81 41.38
N PRO A 793 -32.34 48.23 41.56
CA PRO A 793 -32.61 46.84 41.20
C PRO A 793 -32.32 46.49 39.73
N SER A 794 -32.56 47.42 38.80
CA SER A 794 -32.30 47.26 37.36
C SER A 794 -30.82 47.06 37.03
N LEU A 795 -29.94 47.81 37.69
CA LEU A 795 -28.49 47.65 37.53
C LEU A 795 -28.01 46.32 38.13
N ARG A 796 -28.61 45.92 39.26
CA ARG A 796 -28.39 44.61 39.88
C ARG A 796 -28.82 43.47 38.96
N ASP A 797 -29.96 43.61 38.29
CA ASP A 797 -30.49 42.59 37.38
C ASP A 797 -29.71 42.52 36.06
N PHE A 798 -29.24 43.66 35.54
CA PHE A 798 -28.33 43.72 34.38
C PHE A 798 -27.06 42.89 34.63
N TYR A 799 -26.34 43.17 35.72
CA TYR A 799 -25.13 42.41 36.03
C TYR A 799 -25.43 40.95 36.39
N ARG A 800 -26.56 40.64 37.05
CA ARG A 800 -26.96 39.24 37.29
C ARG A 800 -27.20 38.47 36.00
N VAL A 801 -27.77 39.09 34.96
CA VAL A 801 -27.96 38.47 33.65
C VAL A 801 -26.63 38.29 32.93
N LEU A 802 -25.77 39.31 32.95
CA LEU A 802 -24.45 39.28 32.31
C LEU A 802 -23.53 38.19 32.91
N PHE A 803 -23.67 37.93 34.21
CA PHE A 803 -22.87 36.96 34.95
C PHE A 803 -23.60 35.61 35.19
N ASP A 804 -24.78 35.39 34.61
CA ASP A 804 -25.43 34.07 34.61
C ASP A 804 -24.58 33.12 33.75
N PRO A 805 -24.11 31.96 34.26
CA PRO A 805 -23.34 30.99 33.48
C PRO A 805 -24.05 30.52 32.20
N ARG A 806 -25.39 30.60 32.16
CA ARG A 806 -26.18 30.29 30.97
C ARG A 806 -26.03 31.35 29.88
N ALA A 807 -25.82 32.62 30.25
CA ALA A 807 -25.65 33.72 29.31
C ALA A 807 -24.38 33.58 28.45
N ARG A 808 -23.34 32.88 28.94
CA ARG A 808 -22.12 32.57 28.16
C ARG A 808 -22.31 31.51 27.07
N ARG A 809 -23.44 30.81 27.10
CA ARG A 809 -23.82 29.81 26.07
C ARG A 809 -24.82 30.38 25.07
N LEU A 810 -25.26 31.62 25.29
CA LEU A 810 -26.11 32.33 24.37
C LEU A 810 -25.23 33.00 23.32
N THR A 811 -25.65 32.92 22.06
CA THR A 811 -25.12 33.76 20.99
C THR A 811 -25.38 35.23 21.32
N ASP A 812 -24.63 36.16 20.71
CA ASP A 812 -24.83 37.61 20.92
C ASP A 812 -26.28 38.03 20.67
N ARG A 813 -26.94 37.40 19.69
CA ARG A 813 -28.36 37.58 19.39
C ARG A 813 -29.27 37.07 20.51
N GLU A 814 -29.06 35.88 21.03
CA GLU A 814 -29.86 35.35 22.14
C GLU A 814 -29.66 36.15 23.44
N LEU A 815 -28.44 36.65 23.67
CA LEU A 815 -28.15 37.54 24.79
C LEU A 815 -28.88 38.88 24.62
N GLN A 816 -28.86 39.46 23.41
CA GLN A 816 -29.66 40.64 23.08
C GLN A 816 -31.16 40.39 23.26
N GLU A 817 -31.71 39.26 22.78
CA GLU A 817 -33.12 38.92 22.96
C GLU A 817 -33.50 38.78 24.44
N VAL A 818 -32.62 38.20 25.27
CA VAL A 818 -32.81 38.11 26.73
C VAL A 818 -32.75 39.49 27.39
N LEU A 819 -31.83 40.36 26.97
CA LEU A 819 -31.72 41.73 27.46
C LEU A 819 -32.93 42.57 27.04
N VAL A 820 -33.37 42.48 25.78
CA VAL A 820 -34.57 43.14 25.24
C VAL A 820 -35.81 42.69 26.01
N LYS A 821 -35.98 41.37 26.21
CA LYS A 821 -37.16 40.80 26.88
C LYS A 821 -37.19 41.10 28.38
N LYS A 822 -36.04 41.23 29.04
CA LYS A 822 -35.96 41.52 30.47
C LYS A 822 -35.90 43.01 30.81
N ILE A 823 -35.41 43.85 29.90
CA ILE A 823 -35.15 45.27 30.16
C ILE A 823 -36.09 46.20 29.37
N GLY A 824 -36.78 45.72 28.32
CA GLY A 824 -37.88 46.41 27.62
C GLY A 824 -37.50 47.62 26.76
N ALA A 825 -36.29 48.18 26.91
CA ALA A 825 -35.91 49.48 26.35
C ALA A 825 -35.61 49.50 24.83
N PHE A 826 -35.40 48.36 24.19
CA PHE A 826 -35.03 48.31 22.77
C PHE A 826 -36.24 48.33 21.81
N GLY A 827 -37.43 47.92 22.28
CA GLY A 827 -38.63 47.94 21.44
C GLY A 827 -39.09 49.36 21.10
N GLU A 828 -39.03 50.27 22.08
CA GLU A 828 -39.45 51.67 21.90
C GLU A 828 -38.59 52.41 20.87
N VAL A 829 -37.28 52.13 20.80
CA VAL A 829 -36.36 52.74 19.81
C VAL A 829 -36.67 52.28 18.39
N GLN A 830 -36.99 50.99 18.21
CA GLN A 830 -37.33 50.45 16.90
C GLN A 830 -38.67 51.00 16.39
N ASP A 831 -39.67 51.12 17.28
CA ASP A 831 -40.97 51.71 16.95
C ASP A 831 -40.83 53.18 16.52
N GLU A 832 -39.98 53.96 17.20
CA GLU A 832 -39.67 55.35 16.81
C GLU A 832 -38.96 55.44 15.46
N LEU A 833 -38.03 54.52 15.18
CA LEU A 833 -37.32 54.46 13.89
C LEU A 833 -38.26 54.05 12.74
N ASP A 834 -39.14 53.08 12.98
CA ASP A 834 -40.16 52.66 12.02
C ASP A 834 -41.15 53.80 11.74
N GLU A 835 -41.59 54.55 12.77
CA GLU A 835 -42.42 55.74 12.60
C GLU A 835 -41.67 56.83 11.80
N LEU A 836 -40.39 57.06 12.10
CA LEU A 836 -39.57 58.04 11.38
C LEU A 836 -39.38 57.67 9.90
N ARG A 837 -39.15 56.40 9.61
CA ARG A 837 -39.09 55.84 8.25
C ARG A 837 -40.42 56.07 7.52
N ASP A 838 -41.53 55.68 8.13
CA ASP A 838 -42.84 55.77 7.49
C ASP A 838 -43.21 57.24 7.22
N ASN A 839 -42.87 58.13 8.16
CA ASN A 839 -43.01 59.57 7.96
C ASN A 839 -42.14 60.11 6.82
N PHE A 840 -40.89 59.63 6.68
CA PHE A 840 -40.01 60.01 5.58
C PHE A 840 -40.57 59.55 4.23
N VAL A 841 -41.08 58.32 4.18
CA VAL A 841 -41.69 57.73 2.98
C VAL A 841 -42.92 58.51 2.55
N GLU A 842 -43.84 58.76 3.48
CA GLU A 842 -45.05 59.55 3.20
C GLU A 842 -44.67 60.94 2.69
N TRP A 843 -43.73 61.62 3.35
CA TRP A 843 -43.24 62.93 2.91
C TRP A 843 -42.67 62.91 1.48
N LYS A 844 -41.84 61.92 1.13
CA LYS A 844 -41.26 61.79 -0.22
C LYS A 844 -42.29 61.44 -1.30
N LEU A 845 -43.42 60.86 -0.92
CA LEU A 845 -44.53 60.53 -1.82
C LEU A 845 -45.51 61.70 -2.01
N LEU A 846 -45.50 62.70 -1.11
CA LEU A 846 -46.18 63.97 -1.34
C LEU A 846 -45.51 64.66 -2.54
N GLY A 847 -46.13 64.57 -3.72
CA GLY A 847 -45.60 65.20 -4.93
C GLY A 847 -45.26 66.70 -4.69
N LEU A 848 -44.27 67.22 -5.42
CA LEU A 848 -43.67 68.56 -5.26
C LEU A 848 -44.62 69.75 -5.55
N LYS A 849 -45.93 69.57 -5.51
CA LYS A 849 -46.92 70.62 -5.82
C LYS A 849 -47.34 71.38 -4.57
N GLY A 850 -47.20 72.71 -4.61
CA GLY A 850 -47.61 73.60 -3.53
C GLY A 850 -46.78 73.43 -2.25
N PHE A 851 -47.42 73.59 -1.10
CA PHE A 851 -46.77 73.59 0.23
C PHE A 851 -47.05 72.33 1.06
N ARG A 852 -47.40 71.21 0.40
CA ARG A 852 -47.79 69.97 1.08
C ARG A 852 -46.65 69.37 1.90
N GLY A 853 -45.45 69.35 1.33
CA GLY A 853 -44.26 68.80 2.00
C GLY A 853 -43.91 69.61 3.24
N GLU A 854 -43.91 70.94 3.15
CA GLU A 854 -43.62 71.84 4.26
C GLU A 854 -44.69 71.75 5.36
N ARG A 855 -45.97 71.63 4.99
CA ARG A 855 -47.06 71.39 5.96
C ARG A 855 -46.91 70.04 6.64
N TYR A 856 -46.54 69.00 5.91
CA TYR A 856 -46.27 67.68 6.47
C TYR A 856 -45.13 67.75 7.50
N LEU A 857 -43.98 68.31 7.10
CA LEU A 857 -42.84 68.49 8.01
C LEU A 857 -43.17 69.33 9.26
N SER A 858 -44.13 70.26 9.17
CA SER A 858 -44.61 71.01 10.34
C SER A 858 -45.25 70.11 11.41
N LYS A 859 -45.89 69.00 10.99
CA LYS A 859 -46.54 68.02 11.87
C LYS A 859 -45.58 66.92 12.32
N HIS A 860 -44.52 66.65 11.54
CA HIS A 860 -43.52 65.61 11.80
C HIS A 860 -42.15 66.24 12.14
N GLN A 861 -42.07 66.92 13.29
CA GLN A 861 -40.91 67.73 13.69
C GLN A 861 -39.60 66.92 13.84
N VAL A 862 -39.68 65.63 14.18
CA VAL A 862 -38.50 64.75 14.28
C VAL A 862 -37.87 64.55 12.91
N LEU A 863 -38.70 64.20 11.91
CA LEU A 863 -38.28 64.10 10.50
C LEU A 863 -37.74 65.43 9.97
N TYR A 864 -38.38 66.55 10.30
CA TYR A 864 -37.90 67.87 9.87
C TYR A 864 -36.49 68.18 10.38
N LYS A 865 -36.21 67.90 11.66
CA LYS A 865 -34.88 68.11 12.24
C LYS A 865 -33.83 67.21 11.57
N LEU A 866 -34.17 65.95 11.31
CA LEU A 866 -33.32 65.00 10.59
C LEU A 866 -32.91 65.56 9.22
N LEU A 867 -33.87 66.06 8.46
CA LEU A 867 -33.65 66.56 7.10
C LEU A 867 -32.85 67.88 7.04
N LEU A 868 -32.76 68.63 8.16
CA LEU A 868 -31.97 69.86 8.27
C LEU A 868 -30.49 69.60 8.60
N ASP A 869 -30.17 68.41 9.07
CA ASP A 869 -28.87 68.13 9.66
C ASP A 869 -27.82 67.83 8.57
N PRO A 870 -26.80 68.69 8.38
CA PRO A 870 -25.76 68.49 7.37
C PRO A 870 -24.80 67.33 7.69
N GLU A 871 -24.83 66.79 8.92
CA GLU A 871 -24.03 65.60 9.28
C GLU A 871 -24.73 64.30 8.85
N ILE A 872 -26.05 64.35 8.63
CA ILE A 872 -26.89 63.20 8.29
C ILE A 872 -27.30 63.23 6.82
N MET A 873 -27.55 64.43 6.28
CA MET A 873 -27.98 64.65 4.90
C MET A 873 -26.84 65.23 4.07
N ASP A 874 -26.52 64.57 2.95
CA ASP A 874 -25.57 65.12 1.96
C ASP A 874 -26.07 66.43 1.33
N ASP A 875 -27.40 66.62 1.27
CA ASP A 875 -28.07 67.84 0.80
C ASP A 875 -29.23 68.18 1.75
N PRO A 876 -28.94 68.84 2.90
CA PRO A 876 -29.96 69.17 3.89
C PRO A 876 -30.97 70.16 3.31
N ILE A 877 -32.24 70.00 3.67
CA ILE A 877 -33.26 70.95 3.22
C ILE A 877 -32.98 72.34 3.82
N SER A 878 -33.39 73.39 3.14
CA SER A 878 -33.33 74.73 3.71
C SER A 878 -34.32 74.87 4.86
N ALA A 879 -33.94 75.62 5.90
CA ALA A 879 -34.83 75.91 7.03
C ALA A 879 -36.15 76.53 6.56
N ILE A 880 -37.25 75.82 6.83
CA ILE A 880 -38.60 76.21 6.47
C ILE A 880 -39.14 77.14 7.55
N ASN A 881 -39.59 78.33 7.16
CA ASN A 881 -40.36 79.17 8.05
C ASN A 881 -41.83 78.71 8.07
N PHE A 882 -42.19 77.85 9.03
CA PHE A 882 -43.56 77.32 9.14
C PHE A 882 -44.63 78.41 9.36
N SER A 883 -44.26 79.64 9.76
CA SER A 883 -45.22 80.74 9.98
C SER A 883 -45.74 81.38 8.69
N ILE A 884 -45.12 81.08 7.54
CA ILE A 884 -45.48 81.66 6.23
C ILE A 884 -46.03 80.62 5.25
N ILE A 885 -46.25 79.38 5.71
CA ILE A 885 -46.84 78.32 4.89
C ILE A 885 -48.33 78.63 4.67
N PRO A 886 -48.79 78.81 3.43
CA PRO A 886 -50.19 79.08 3.13
C PRO A 886 -51.12 77.94 3.57
N ASN A 887 -52.44 78.17 3.61
CA ASN A 887 -53.43 77.13 3.93
C ASN A 887 -53.55 76.07 2.82
N GLU A 888 -54.23 74.95 3.11
CA GLU A 888 -54.38 73.79 2.20
C GLU A 888 -54.96 74.15 0.82
N GLU A 889 -55.68 75.28 0.70
CA GLU A 889 -56.20 75.79 -0.58
C GLU A 889 -55.10 76.06 -1.62
N TYR A 890 -53.86 76.28 -1.18
CA TYR A 890 -52.71 76.56 -2.04
C TYR A 890 -51.94 75.29 -2.45
N ASP A 891 -52.32 74.12 -1.93
CA ASP A 891 -51.62 72.84 -2.16
C ASP A 891 -51.86 72.26 -3.58
N ASN A 892 -52.66 72.94 -4.42
CA ASN A 892 -52.95 72.57 -5.81
C ASN A 892 -52.43 73.58 -6.84
N ILE A 893 -51.77 74.66 -6.39
CA ILE A 893 -51.21 75.66 -7.30
C ILE A 893 -49.93 75.08 -7.89
N SER A 894 -49.90 74.95 -9.21
CA SER A 894 -48.81 74.33 -9.99
C SER A 894 -47.55 75.18 -10.02
#